data_AF-A0A2G5ITG8-F1
#
_entry.id   AF-A0A2G5ITG8-F1
#
_cell.length_a   1.000
_cell.length_b   1.000
_cell.length_c   1.000
_cell.angle_alpha   90.00
_cell.angle_beta   90.00
_cell.angle_gamma   90.00
#
_symmetry.space_group_name_H-M   'P 1'
#
loop_
_entity.id
_entity.type
_entity.pdbx_description
1 polymer ?
#
loop_
_entity_poly.entity_id
_entity_poly.type
_entity_poly.pdbx_seq_one_letter_code
_entity_poly.pdbx_strand_id
1 'polypeptide(L)'
;MPPNTTASSGQKPGKSGRKKGRKARLFLIVLVLAILGGVGTGAYWGISTVRASFPQTKGSLQLEGLSGPVDVKRDGYGIPQIYASSDEDLFMAQGFVQAQDRFYEMDVRRHMTSGRLSEMFGKGQVENDEFLRTLGWDRVAKQEYDTKLSASTKKYLQAYAKGVNAYLKDKDGEDISLEYAALGLSNDYKPAEWTPVDSVSWLKAMAWDLRGNMQEEIDRSLMTSRLGPKQIADLYPEYPYSRNGTIVQEGAYDSISESYAQSSAGTASTEGTEGTAGTGLAGDTTASSGLQSQLSGLYDVLDDLPTAVGVSGDGIGSNSWVVDGDHTITGKPLLANDPHLSPSLPSVWYQMGLHCRTVSAKCQYDVSGYTFAGMPGVVIGHNQDIAWGLTNSGVDVTDLYLEKLTGEGYQYDGKVVPFTSRKETIKVAGGPSKTIVVRETNNGPLLSDRDDELVKVGKKATVDTAAPDRGDGYGISLRWTALDPGSSMDAVFEIDKASDWAGFRKASASFDVPSQNLVYADTEGHIGYQLPGRIPTRGEGDGSLPSPGWDSKYKWTGYIKQAELPYEYDPGRGYIVTANQAAVDKNKYPYTLTTDWGYGTRSQRIADLIKTKIDGGGKISTDDMRQMQLDNSSEIAKLIVPKLLKIDFADQDVRDAQKLLEGWDYTQDADSAAAAYFNATWRNILKLAFGNKLPKELRVTGQCLWVDRVDTTGPADEDQRVRECGQRDADQAQPDGGDRWFEVIRKIIDDQGNDWWSAPRTRLDKATDTRDELFARAMKDARWELTAKLGKDIDTWSWGRLHRLFLKNQTLGTEGPGALQYMLNRGPWKLSGGEATVNATGWNAAGGYGVVWVPSMRMVVNLGDLDKSRWINLSGASGHAYNAHYIDQTDKWVKGELLPWAFSEKAVDEKTRDTLLLKP
;
A
#
# COMPACT_ATOMS: atom_id res chain seq x y z
N MET A 1 13.12 -98.36 37.33
CA MET A 1 13.60 -99.17 36.19
C MET A 1 14.22 -98.21 35.18
N PRO A 2 15.43 -98.54 34.69
CA PRO A 2 16.54 -97.60 34.75
C PRO A 2 17.25 -97.50 33.36
N PRO A 3 18.58 -97.31 33.27
CA PRO A 3 19.29 -96.12 32.77
C PRO A 3 19.99 -96.43 31.42
N ASN A 4 20.82 -95.59 30.80
CA ASN A 4 22.25 -95.41 31.06
C ASN A 4 22.85 -94.62 29.87
N THR A 5 23.47 -93.46 30.09
CA THR A 5 24.94 -93.27 30.21
C THR A 5 25.77 -93.87 29.06
N THR A 6 26.42 -92.99 28.28
CA THR A 6 27.90 -92.88 28.26
C THR A 6 28.35 -91.65 27.48
N ALA A 7 29.28 -90.91 28.08
CA ALA A 7 29.96 -89.75 27.52
C ALA A 7 31.08 -90.18 26.55
N SER A 8 31.50 -89.28 25.65
CA SER A 8 32.92 -88.89 25.53
C SER A 8 33.19 -87.94 24.34
N SER A 9 34.02 -86.93 24.64
CA SER A 9 35.03 -86.27 23.82
C SER A 9 34.62 -85.44 22.61
N GLY A 10 34.92 -84.14 22.69
CA GLY A 10 35.19 -83.33 21.52
C GLY A 10 35.03 -81.83 21.73
N GLN A 11 35.90 -81.21 22.53
CA GLN A 11 36.13 -79.77 22.40
C GLN A 11 36.59 -79.48 20.96
N LYS A 12 35.71 -78.87 20.16
CA LYS A 12 36.10 -78.02 19.02
C LYS A 12 35.71 -76.58 19.38
N PRO A 13 36.59 -75.60 19.16
CA PRO A 13 36.36 -74.22 19.57
C PRO A 13 35.17 -73.67 18.78
N GLY A 14 34.12 -73.24 19.49
CA GLY A 14 33.08 -72.42 18.90
C GLY A 14 33.71 -71.15 18.36
N LYS A 15 33.87 -71.06 17.03
CA LYS A 15 34.29 -69.83 16.35
C LYS A 15 33.35 -68.72 16.77
N SER A 16 33.87 -67.74 17.50
CA SER A 16 33.09 -66.59 17.95
C SER A 16 32.37 -65.94 16.75
N GLY A 17 31.04 -65.88 16.80
CA GLY A 17 30.20 -65.16 15.83
C GLY A 17 30.37 -63.63 15.89
N ARG A 18 31.46 -63.12 16.49
CA ARG A 18 31.70 -61.69 16.76
C ARG A 18 32.29 -60.89 15.59
N LYS A 19 32.45 -61.49 14.40
CA LYS A 19 33.03 -60.81 13.22
C LYS A 19 32.03 -60.24 12.20
N LYS A 20 30.77 -60.71 12.14
CA LYS A 20 29.77 -60.20 11.16
C LYS A 20 29.18 -58.84 11.53
N GLY A 21 29.00 -58.54 12.82
CA GLY A 21 28.48 -57.23 13.27
C GLY A 21 29.48 -56.07 13.23
N ARG A 22 30.80 -56.36 13.26
CA ARG A 22 31.85 -55.33 13.31
C ARG A 22 32.02 -54.60 11.97
N LYS A 23 31.89 -55.30 10.84
CA LYS A 23 31.91 -54.69 9.50
C LYS A 23 30.66 -53.87 9.22
N ALA A 24 29.48 -54.35 9.62
CA ALA A 24 28.22 -53.61 9.49
C ALA A 24 28.22 -52.34 10.36
N ARG A 25 28.68 -52.42 11.62
CA ARG A 25 28.87 -51.23 12.47
C ARG A 25 29.88 -50.25 11.91
N LEU A 26 31.00 -50.73 11.38
CA LEU A 26 32.01 -49.85 10.77
C LEU A 26 31.44 -49.14 9.54
N PHE A 27 30.69 -49.85 8.69
CA PHE A 27 30.02 -49.26 7.53
C PHE A 27 28.98 -48.22 7.93
N LEU A 28 28.18 -48.49 8.96
CA LEU A 28 27.19 -47.55 9.47
C LEU A 28 27.85 -46.30 10.09
N ILE A 29 28.95 -46.48 10.83
CA ILE A 29 29.73 -45.36 11.38
C ILE A 29 30.35 -44.52 10.27
N VAL A 30 30.92 -45.14 9.23
CA VAL A 30 31.48 -44.43 8.08
C VAL A 30 30.38 -43.70 7.30
N LEU A 31 29.21 -44.31 7.11
CA LEU A 31 28.07 -43.66 6.47
C LEU A 31 27.57 -42.47 7.30
N VAL A 32 27.43 -42.62 8.62
CA VAL A 32 27.06 -41.52 9.52
C VAL A 32 28.11 -40.41 9.51
N LEU A 33 29.41 -40.73 9.53
CA LEU A 33 30.48 -39.74 9.43
C LEU A 33 30.54 -39.08 8.05
N ALA A 34 30.22 -39.79 6.97
CA ALA A 34 30.12 -39.22 5.62
C ALA A 34 28.89 -38.32 5.47
N ILE A 35 27.76 -38.68 6.08
CA ILE A 35 26.57 -37.83 6.16
C ILE A 35 26.85 -36.61 7.03
N LEU A 36 27.44 -36.77 8.22
CA LEU A 36 27.82 -35.65 9.09
C LEU A 36 28.89 -34.76 8.43
N GLY A 37 29.85 -35.34 7.71
CA GLY A 37 30.86 -34.61 6.94
C GLY A 37 30.26 -33.90 5.74
N GLY A 38 29.31 -34.52 5.02
CA GLY A 38 28.57 -33.92 3.92
C GLY A 38 27.65 -32.79 4.38
N VAL A 39 26.91 -33.00 5.48
CA VAL A 39 26.07 -31.98 6.13
C VAL A 39 26.93 -30.85 6.69
N GLY A 40 28.06 -31.16 7.33
CA GLY A 40 28.99 -30.16 7.87
C GLY A 40 29.63 -29.31 6.77
N THR A 41 30.10 -29.95 5.70
CA THR A 41 30.68 -29.24 4.54
C THR A 41 29.61 -28.44 3.79
N GLY A 42 28.42 -29.01 3.60
CA GLY A 42 27.30 -28.33 2.96
C GLY A 42 26.76 -27.15 3.77
N ALA A 43 26.67 -27.28 5.10
CA ALA A 43 26.29 -26.19 5.99
C ALA A 43 27.36 -25.09 6.02
N TYR A 44 28.65 -25.45 6.06
CA TYR A 44 29.73 -24.47 5.98
C TYR A 44 29.71 -23.69 4.67
N TRP A 45 29.60 -24.38 3.52
CA TRP A 45 29.49 -23.73 2.22
C TRP A 45 28.24 -22.86 2.12
N GLY A 46 27.07 -23.36 2.53
CA GLY A 46 25.84 -22.56 2.52
C GLY A 46 25.92 -21.30 3.38
N ILE A 47 26.47 -21.40 4.60
CA ILE A 47 26.68 -20.24 5.49
C ILE A 47 27.71 -19.29 4.90
N SER A 48 28.79 -19.81 4.32
CA SER A 48 29.84 -19.00 3.71
C SER A 48 29.31 -18.22 2.51
N THR A 49 28.55 -18.86 1.61
CA THR A 49 27.94 -18.22 0.44
C THR A 49 26.93 -17.15 0.85
N VAL A 50 26.05 -17.43 1.83
CA VAL A 50 25.09 -16.43 2.35
C VAL A 50 25.80 -15.23 2.98
N ARG A 51 26.91 -15.45 3.70
CA ARG A 51 27.67 -14.35 4.32
C ARG A 51 28.54 -13.59 3.32
N ALA A 52 28.92 -14.21 2.20
CA ALA A 52 29.70 -13.55 1.16
C ALA A 52 28.91 -12.42 0.48
N SER A 53 27.58 -12.53 0.44
CA SER A 53 26.72 -11.47 -0.11
C SER A 53 26.55 -10.26 0.82
N PHE A 54 26.98 -10.33 2.07
CA PHE A 54 26.74 -9.25 3.04
C PHE A 54 27.55 -7.99 2.72
N PRO A 55 26.99 -6.80 3.03
CA PRO A 55 27.67 -5.53 2.80
C PRO A 55 29.01 -5.44 3.56
N GLN A 56 30.01 -4.81 2.94
CA GLN A 56 31.23 -4.45 3.65
C GLN A 56 31.01 -3.13 4.38
N THR A 57 30.90 -3.18 5.70
CA THR A 57 30.59 -2.01 6.54
C THR A 57 31.81 -1.36 7.19
N LYS A 58 32.99 -1.99 7.09
CA LYS A 58 34.23 -1.55 7.75
C LYS A 58 35.41 -1.41 6.80
N GLY A 59 36.38 -0.61 7.22
CA GLY A 59 37.68 -0.48 6.57
C GLY A 59 37.65 0.55 5.45
N SER A 60 38.32 0.28 4.34
CA SER A 60 38.29 1.18 3.17
C SER A 60 38.18 0.43 1.87
N LEU A 61 37.46 1.00 0.91
CA LEU A 61 37.30 0.51 -0.46
C LEU A 61 37.69 1.60 -1.46
N GLN A 62 38.22 1.19 -2.61
CA GLN A 62 38.34 2.07 -3.77
C GLN A 62 37.01 2.09 -4.50
N LEU A 63 36.52 3.28 -4.82
CA LEU A 63 35.30 3.52 -5.56
C LEU A 63 35.63 4.49 -6.70
N GLU A 64 35.94 3.90 -7.86
CA GLU A 64 36.48 4.64 -9.01
C GLU A 64 35.59 5.81 -9.42
N GLY A 65 36.21 6.98 -9.45
CA GLY A 65 35.61 8.20 -9.97
C GLY A 65 34.78 9.00 -8.97
N LEU A 66 34.98 8.77 -7.68
CA LEU A 66 34.82 9.81 -6.67
C LEU A 66 35.83 10.95 -6.89
N SER A 67 35.46 12.17 -6.54
CA SER A 67 36.36 13.33 -6.55
C SER A 67 37.13 13.50 -5.24
N GLY A 68 36.61 12.95 -4.15
CA GLY A 68 37.22 12.96 -2.82
C GLY A 68 36.75 11.79 -1.94
N PRO A 69 37.29 11.68 -0.71
CA PRO A 69 36.91 10.61 0.21
C PRO A 69 35.49 10.77 0.76
N VAL A 70 34.76 9.66 0.86
CA VAL A 70 33.42 9.60 1.47
C VAL A 70 33.44 8.67 2.68
N ASP A 71 32.97 9.16 3.83
CA ASP A 71 32.77 8.31 5.01
C ASP A 71 31.34 7.77 5.03
N VAL A 72 31.19 6.47 5.24
CA VAL A 72 29.90 5.84 5.50
C VAL A 72 29.92 5.30 6.92
N LYS A 73 29.19 5.97 7.82
CA LYS A 73 29.06 5.61 9.24
C LYS A 73 27.75 4.87 9.44
N ARG A 74 27.77 3.71 10.09
CA ARG A 74 26.55 2.93 10.40
C ARG A 74 26.37 2.80 11.90
N ASP A 75 25.13 2.92 12.35
CA ASP A 75 24.75 2.73 13.75
C ASP A 75 24.55 1.25 14.11
N GLY A 76 24.02 0.98 15.31
CA GLY A 76 23.75 -0.38 15.79
C GLY A 76 22.61 -1.12 15.09
N TYR A 77 21.84 -0.45 14.22
CA TYR A 77 20.77 -1.02 13.39
C TYR A 77 21.15 -1.05 11.90
N GLY A 78 22.43 -0.77 11.59
CA GLY A 78 22.96 -0.79 10.23
C GLY A 78 22.53 0.42 9.39
N ILE A 79 21.95 1.46 9.98
CA ILE A 79 21.47 2.64 9.27
C ILE A 79 22.66 3.52 8.85
N PRO A 80 22.89 3.76 7.54
CA PRO A 80 24.04 4.55 7.09
C PRO A 80 23.81 6.07 7.16
N GLN A 81 24.90 6.77 7.50
CA GLN A 81 25.07 8.21 7.44
C GLN A 81 26.29 8.47 6.53
N ILE A 82 26.07 9.12 5.37
CA ILE A 82 27.09 9.30 4.33
C ILE A 82 27.62 10.73 4.37
N TYR A 83 28.95 10.89 4.45
CA TYR A 83 29.61 12.20 4.49
C TYR A 83 30.52 12.43 3.29
N ALA A 84 30.19 13.42 2.46
CA ALA A 84 30.95 13.77 1.25
C ALA A 84 31.25 15.28 1.14
N SER A 85 32.01 15.68 0.12
CA SER A 85 32.38 17.09 -0.15
C SER A 85 31.94 17.59 -1.53
N SER A 86 31.13 16.81 -2.24
CA SER A 86 30.38 17.23 -3.43
C SER A 86 29.08 16.43 -3.52
N ASP A 87 28.07 17.00 -4.17
CA ASP A 87 26.78 16.32 -4.38
C ASP A 87 26.97 15.00 -5.13
N GLU A 88 27.84 14.95 -6.13
CA GLU A 88 28.05 13.76 -6.96
C GLU A 88 28.69 12.64 -6.17
N ASP A 89 29.68 12.94 -5.32
CA ASP A 89 30.31 11.94 -4.45
C ASP A 89 29.28 11.41 -3.43
N LEU A 90 28.39 12.27 -2.94
CA LEU A 90 27.32 11.93 -2.01
C LEU A 90 26.32 10.95 -2.65
N PHE A 91 25.79 11.28 -3.84
CA PHE A 91 24.83 10.44 -4.54
C PHE A 91 25.46 9.17 -5.13
N MET A 92 26.72 9.21 -5.56
CA MET A 92 27.46 8.01 -5.97
C MET A 92 27.65 7.05 -4.79
N ALA A 93 28.01 7.56 -3.61
CA ALA A 93 28.09 6.72 -2.42
C ALA A 93 26.71 6.21 -1.97
N GLN A 94 25.65 7.00 -2.11
CA GLN A 94 24.27 6.56 -1.85
C GLN A 94 23.93 5.32 -2.69
N GLY A 95 24.13 5.38 -4.00
CA GLY A 95 23.85 4.25 -4.89
C GLY A 95 24.68 3.01 -4.56
N PHE A 96 25.96 3.20 -4.26
CA PHE A 96 26.84 2.09 -3.87
C PHE A 96 26.41 1.42 -2.56
N VAL A 97 26.02 2.21 -1.56
CA VAL A 97 25.56 1.72 -0.25
C VAL A 97 24.23 0.99 -0.36
N GLN A 98 23.24 1.58 -1.02
CA GLN A 98 21.94 0.93 -1.21
C GLN A 98 22.05 -0.37 -2.01
N ALA A 99 22.92 -0.42 -3.03
CA ALA A 99 23.17 -1.65 -3.78
C ALA A 99 23.79 -2.75 -2.91
N GLN A 100 24.78 -2.43 -2.05
CA GLN A 100 25.30 -3.39 -1.09
C GLN A 100 24.22 -3.96 -0.17
N ASP A 101 23.31 -3.12 0.28
CA ASP A 101 22.32 -3.52 1.30
C ASP A 101 21.09 -4.21 0.69
N ARG A 102 20.66 -3.83 -0.52
CA ARG A 102 19.34 -4.19 -1.09
C ARG A 102 19.29 -4.33 -2.62
N PHE A 103 20.39 -4.62 -3.32
CA PHE A 103 20.36 -4.65 -4.81
C PHE A 103 19.31 -5.59 -5.42
N TYR A 104 19.06 -6.77 -4.85
CA TYR A 104 18.02 -7.67 -5.37
C TYR A 104 16.63 -7.00 -5.39
N GLU A 105 16.27 -6.27 -4.33
CA GLU A 105 15.03 -5.47 -4.27
C GLU A 105 15.02 -4.43 -5.39
N MET A 106 16.13 -3.70 -5.58
CA MET A 106 16.26 -2.69 -6.64
C MET A 106 16.08 -3.30 -8.03
N ASP A 107 16.69 -4.45 -8.29
CA ASP A 107 16.67 -5.11 -9.58
C ASP A 107 15.27 -5.61 -9.94
N VAL A 108 14.58 -6.27 -8.99
CA VAL A 108 13.18 -6.67 -9.17
C VAL A 108 12.29 -5.46 -9.49
N ARG A 109 12.48 -4.37 -8.74
CA ARG A 109 11.70 -3.15 -8.92
C ARG A 109 11.86 -2.54 -10.31
N ARG A 110 13.09 -2.43 -10.84
CA ARG A 110 13.28 -1.94 -12.22
C ARG A 110 12.67 -2.87 -13.27
N HIS A 111 12.63 -4.18 -13.03
CA HIS A 111 11.98 -5.13 -13.95
C HIS A 111 10.47 -4.97 -13.93
N MET A 112 9.89 -4.78 -12.75
CA MET A 112 8.47 -4.44 -12.60
C MET A 112 8.14 -3.12 -13.30
N THR A 113 8.87 -2.04 -13.04
CA THR A 113 8.54 -0.74 -13.65
C THR A 113 8.78 -0.68 -15.16
N SER A 114 9.59 -1.59 -15.70
CA SER A 114 9.86 -1.69 -17.15
C SER A 114 9.10 -2.81 -17.85
N GLY A 115 8.23 -3.57 -17.18
CA GLY A 115 7.54 -4.71 -17.76
C GLY A 115 8.52 -5.74 -18.33
N ARG A 116 9.42 -6.22 -17.47
CA ARG A 116 10.45 -7.24 -17.76
C ARG A 116 10.56 -8.32 -16.69
N LEU A 117 9.58 -8.51 -15.82
CA LEU A 117 9.62 -9.54 -14.77
C LEU A 117 9.76 -10.95 -15.35
N SER A 118 9.26 -11.19 -16.57
CA SER A 118 9.42 -12.47 -17.27
C SER A 118 10.86 -12.76 -17.70
N GLU A 119 11.75 -11.74 -17.74
CA GLU A 119 13.20 -11.94 -17.90
C GLU A 119 13.83 -12.57 -16.65
N MET A 120 13.25 -12.36 -15.46
CA MET A 120 13.73 -12.92 -14.19
C MET A 120 13.02 -14.22 -13.81
N PHE A 121 11.70 -14.29 -14.00
CA PHE A 121 10.85 -15.36 -13.47
C PHE A 121 10.17 -16.22 -14.55
N GLY A 122 10.42 -15.91 -15.82
CA GLY A 122 9.93 -16.70 -16.96
C GLY A 122 8.45 -16.49 -17.26
N LYS A 123 7.83 -17.52 -17.85
CA LYS A 123 6.51 -17.43 -18.50
C LYS A 123 5.37 -16.95 -17.59
N GLY A 124 5.46 -17.16 -16.27
CA GLY A 124 4.42 -16.79 -15.32
C GLY A 124 4.21 -15.28 -15.19
N GLN A 125 5.18 -14.47 -15.64
CA GLN A 125 5.12 -13.02 -15.53
C GLN A 125 4.86 -12.31 -16.86
N VAL A 126 4.59 -13.07 -17.94
CA VAL A 126 4.41 -12.49 -19.28
C VAL A 126 3.20 -11.57 -19.31
N GLU A 127 2.09 -11.96 -18.68
CA GLU A 127 0.87 -11.16 -18.71
C GLU A 127 1.05 -9.83 -17.96
N ASN A 128 1.73 -9.85 -16.81
CA ASN A 128 2.12 -8.64 -16.06
C ASN A 128 2.97 -7.71 -16.92
N ASP A 129 3.96 -8.27 -17.61
CA ASP A 129 4.82 -7.51 -18.52
C ASP A 129 4.01 -6.92 -19.68
N GLU A 130 3.02 -7.62 -20.24
CA GLU A 130 2.15 -7.10 -21.29
C GLU A 130 1.33 -5.90 -20.84
N PHE A 131 0.78 -5.97 -19.63
CA PHE A 131 0.00 -4.89 -19.04
C PHE A 131 0.89 -3.65 -18.79
N LEU A 132 2.04 -3.84 -18.14
CA LEU A 132 2.99 -2.76 -17.86
C LEU A 132 3.58 -2.14 -19.14
N ARG A 133 3.85 -2.97 -20.16
CA ARG A 133 4.29 -2.50 -21.49
C ARG A 133 3.21 -1.73 -22.22
N THR A 134 1.94 -2.05 -21.97
CA THR A 134 0.79 -1.32 -22.50
C THR A 134 0.70 0.08 -21.91
N LEU A 135 0.88 0.21 -20.60
CA LEU A 135 1.00 1.51 -19.91
C LEU A 135 2.25 2.29 -20.35
N GLY A 136 3.38 1.60 -20.51
CA GLY A 136 4.62 2.18 -21.02
C GLY A 136 5.39 3.06 -20.02
N TRP A 137 5.40 2.71 -18.73
CA TRP A 137 6.06 3.50 -17.67
C TRP A 137 7.53 3.79 -17.95
N ASP A 138 8.32 2.79 -18.33
CA ASP A 138 9.74 2.96 -18.70
C ASP A 138 9.94 3.95 -19.86
N ARG A 139 9.07 3.88 -20.89
CA ARG A 139 9.08 4.83 -22.01
C ARG A 139 8.81 6.25 -21.54
N VAL A 140 7.82 6.44 -20.66
CA VAL A 140 7.48 7.77 -20.11
C VAL A 140 8.60 8.29 -19.21
N ALA A 141 9.14 7.46 -18.30
CA ALA A 141 10.27 7.80 -17.44
C ALA A 141 11.51 8.21 -18.24
N LYS A 142 11.77 7.53 -19.37
CA LYS A 142 12.82 7.93 -20.31
C LYS A 142 12.53 9.31 -20.92
N GLN A 143 11.30 9.58 -21.34
CA GLN A 143 10.92 10.90 -21.86
C GLN A 143 11.05 12.01 -20.81
N GLU A 144 10.72 11.74 -19.55
CA GLU A 144 10.93 12.66 -18.43
C GLU A 144 12.41 12.98 -18.26
N TYR A 145 13.23 11.94 -18.15
CA TYR A 145 14.67 12.10 -18.03
C TYR A 145 15.26 12.86 -19.23
N ASP A 146 14.83 12.57 -20.45
CA ASP A 146 15.39 13.22 -21.64
C ASP A 146 14.94 14.68 -21.75
N THR A 147 13.66 14.99 -21.45
CA THR A 147 13.02 16.25 -21.87
C THR A 147 12.54 17.17 -20.75
N LYS A 148 12.36 16.68 -19.52
CA LYS A 148 11.75 17.45 -18.42
C LYS A 148 12.72 17.76 -17.29
N LEU A 149 13.50 16.77 -16.85
CA LEU A 149 14.35 16.91 -15.67
C LEU A 149 15.45 17.95 -15.87
N SER A 150 15.75 18.68 -14.79
CA SER A 150 16.83 19.67 -14.76
C SER A 150 18.21 19.04 -14.95
N ALA A 151 19.20 19.85 -15.36
CA ALA A 151 20.57 19.38 -15.55
C ALA A 151 21.22 18.88 -14.24
N SER A 152 20.90 19.51 -13.10
CA SER A 152 21.34 19.06 -11.76
C SER A 152 20.78 17.70 -11.42
N THR A 153 19.46 17.50 -11.56
CA THR A 153 18.82 16.20 -11.30
C THR A 153 19.40 15.08 -12.15
N LYS A 154 19.63 15.33 -13.46
CA LYS A 154 20.29 14.34 -14.33
C LYS A 154 21.68 13.98 -13.81
N LYS A 155 22.45 14.96 -13.33
CA LYS A 155 23.78 14.75 -12.77
C LYS A 155 23.74 13.87 -11.52
N TYR A 156 22.78 14.11 -10.62
CA TYR A 156 22.61 13.33 -9.39
C TYR A 156 22.18 11.88 -9.70
N LEU A 157 21.24 11.68 -10.62
CA LEU A 157 20.82 10.35 -11.06
C LEU A 157 21.97 9.57 -11.73
N GLN A 158 22.80 10.24 -12.54
CA GLN A 158 23.99 9.64 -13.15
C GLN A 158 25.02 9.23 -12.10
N ALA A 159 25.27 10.08 -11.10
CA ALA A 159 26.18 9.78 -10.01
C ALA A 159 25.69 8.56 -9.21
N TYR A 160 24.41 8.54 -8.85
CA TYR A 160 23.76 7.41 -8.19
C TYR A 160 23.92 6.10 -8.99
N ALA A 161 23.57 6.12 -10.29
CA ALA A 161 23.70 4.95 -11.16
C ALA A 161 25.15 4.45 -11.25
N LYS A 162 26.13 5.36 -11.33
CA LYS A 162 27.57 5.01 -11.30
C LYS A 162 27.96 4.30 -10.00
N GLY A 163 27.40 4.74 -8.87
CA GLY A 163 27.58 4.09 -7.57
C GLY A 163 27.04 2.66 -7.54
N VAL A 164 25.81 2.47 -8.01
CA VAL A 164 25.20 1.14 -8.14
C VAL A 164 26.04 0.23 -9.04
N ASN A 165 26.46 0.72 -10.21
CA ASN A 165 27.25 -0.08 -11.16
C ASN A 165 28.64 -0.41 -10.65
N ALA A 166 29.24 0.47 -9.85
CA ALA A 166 30.51 0.17 -9.20
C ALA A 166 30.40 -0.96 -8.18
N TYR A 167 29.25 -1.13 -7.52
CA TYR A 167 28.99 -2.30 -6.68
C TYR A 167 28.85 -3.60 -7.49
N LEU A 168 28.21 -3.52 -8.66
CA LEU A 168 27.98 -4.68 -9.53
C LEU A 168 29.22 -5.16 -10.27
N LYS A 169 30.22 -4.29 -10.44
CA LYS A 169 31.45 -4.59 -11.16
C LYS A 169 32.12 -5.86 -10.60
N ASP A 170 32.43 -6.79 -11.49
CA ASP A 170 33.11 -8.07 -11.20
C ASP A 170 32.39 -9.00 -10.20
N LYS A 171 31.08 -8.84 -10.00
CA LYS A 171 30.24 -9.75 -9.20
C LYS A 171 29.37 -10.65 -10.06
N ASP A 172 29.28 -11.92 -9.70
CA ASP A 172 28.21 -12.81 -10.17
C ASP A 172 27.00 -12.73 -9.22
N GLY A 173 25.83 -13.24 -9.65
CA GLY A 173 24.58 -13.11 -8.90
C GLY A 173 24.66 -13.64 -7.46
N GLU A 174 25.33 -14.77 -7.24
CA GLU A 174 25.51 -15.38 -5.92
C GLU A 174 26.36 -14.54 -4.95
N ASP A 175 27.22 -13.66 -5.47
CA ASP A 175 28.00 -12.69 -4.68
C ASP A 175 27.17 -11.45 -4.29
N ILE A 176 25.97 -11.32 -4.86
CA ILE A 176 25.06 -10.19 -4.66
C ILE A 176 23.98 -10.56 -3.65
N SER A 177 23.30 -11.70 -3.80
CA SER A 177 22.28 -12.14 -2.84
C SER A 177 21.93 -13.63 -2.97
N LEU A 178 21.32 -14.17 -1.90
CA LEU A 178 20.83 -15.55 -1.88
C LEU A 178 19.73 -15.79 -2.94
N GLU A 179 18.91 -14.79 -3.19
CA GLU A 179 17.81 -14.85 -4.15
C GLU A 179 18.33 -15.06 -5.59
N TYR A 180 19.46 -14.43 -5.95
CA TYR A 180 20.11 -14.72 -7.23
C TYR A 180 20.70 -16.11 -7.31
N ALA A 181 21.30 -16.62 -6.23
CA ALA A 181 21.75 -18.00 -6.18
C ALA A 181 20.58 -18.98 -6.40
N ALA A 182 19.40 -18.66 -5.86
CA ALA A 182 18.18 -19.44 -6.09
C ALA A 182 17.65 -19.31 -7.54
N LEU A 183 17.66 -18.11 -8.12
CA LEU A 183 17.29 -17.88 -9.52
C LEU A 183 18.24 -18.61 -10.49
N GLY A 184 19.53 -18.67 -10.18
CA GLY A 184 20.54 -19.40 -10.97
C GLY A 184 20.27 -20.92 -11.06
N LEU A 185 19.42 -21.47 -10.20
CA LEU A 185 18.98 -22.86 -10.29
C LEU A 185 17.88 -23.07 -11.34
N SER A 186 17.17 -22.00 -11.72
CA SER A 186 16.02 -22.07 -12.65
C SER A 186 16.33 -21.45 -14.02
N ASN A 187 17.18 -20.44 -14.10
CA ASN A 187 17.58 -19.78 -15.35
C ASN A 187 18.98 -19.16 -15.28
N ASP A 188 19.43 -18.58 -16.41
CA ASP A 188 20.75 -17.95 -16.59
C ASP A 188 20.73 -16.43 -16.45
N TYR A 189 19.75 -15.88 -15.74
CA TYR A 189 19.60 -14.44 -15.55
C TYR A 189 20.85 -13.82 -14.89
N LYS A 190 21.29 -12.68 -15.45
CA LYS A 190 22.36 -11.85 -14.89
C LYS A 190 21.89 -10.40 -14.77
N PRO A 191 22.15 -9.72 -13.64
CA PRO A 191 21.80 -8.32 -13.50
C PRO A 191 22.48 -7.43 -14.55
N ALA A 192 21.70 -6.59 -15.22
CA ALA A 192 22.20 -5.54 -16.10
C ALA A 192 22.69 -4.31 -15.32
N GLU A 193 23.46 -3.44 -15.97
CA GLU A 193 23.81 -2.13 -15.41
C GLU A 193 22.57 -1.30 -15.07
N TRP A 194 22.63 -0.57 -13.97
CA TRP A 194 21.66 0.42 -13.54
C TRP A 194 21.82 1.71 -14.33
N THR A 195 20.70 2.30 -14.72
CA THR A 195 20.60 3.54 -15.48
C THR A 195 19.84 4.61 -14.68
N PRO A 196 20.02 5.91 -15.00
CA PRO A 196 19.19 6.97 -14.41
C PRO A 196 17.69 6.76 -14.57
N VAL A 197 17.25 6.14 -15.68
CA VAL A 197 15.84 5.89 -15.97
C VAL A 197 15.24 4.86 -15.02
N ASP A 198 16.02 3.86 -14.60
CA ASP A 198 15.57 2.86 -13.61
C ASP A 198 15.12 3.56 -12.32
N SER A 199 15.87 4.57 -11.85
CA SER A 199 15.50 5.38 -10.68
C SER A 199 14.25 6.23 -10.90
N VAL A 200 14.12 6.90 -12.05
CA VAL A 200 12.96 7.75 -12.37
C VAL A 200 11.68 6.92 -12.51
N SER A 201 11.79 5.72 -13.07
CA SER A 201 10.65 4.82 -13.30
C SER A 201 9.93 4.42 -12.02
N TRP A 202 10.63 4.44 -10.88
CA TRP A 202 10.05 4.10 -9.57
C TRP A 202 8.91 5.03 -9.16
N LEU A 203 9.00 6.32 -9.51
CA LEU A 203 7.94 7.30 -9.26
C LEU A 203 6.62 6.92 -9.96
N LYS A 204 6.67 6.16 -11.06
CA LYS A 204 5.48 5.66 -11.77
C LYS A 204 4.79 4.54 -11.02
N ALA A 205 5.55 3.60 -10.46
CA ALA A 205 4.98 2.55 -9.64
C ALA A 205 4.33 3.13 -8.37
N MET A 206 5.00 4.09 -7.72
CA MET A 206 4.40 4.82 -6.60
C MET A 206 3.14 5.59 -7.02
N ALA A 207 3.18 6.26 -8.17
CA ALA A 207 2.03 7.00 -8.64
C ALA A 207 0.86 6.08 -8.98
N TRP A 208 1.14 4.87 -9.50
CA TRP A 208 0.12 3.86 -9.75
C TRP A 208 -0.56 3.50 -8.44
N ASP A 209 0.21 3.19 -7.40
CA ASP A 209 -0.35 2.82 -6.10
C ASP A 209 -1.18 3.95 -5.44
N LEU A 210 -0.84 5.21 -5.75
CA LEU A 210 -1.42 6.38 -5.11
C LEU A 210 -2.41 7.13 -6.02
N ARG A 211 -2.92 6.48 -7.07
CA ARG A 211 -3.73 7.13 -8.12
C ARG A 211 -5.15 7.54 -7.71
N GLY A 212 -5.68 6.98 -6.62
CA GLY A 212 -7.03 7.23 -6.08
C GLY A 212 -8.17 6.88 -7.06
N ASN A 213 -9.39 6.63 -6.55
CA ASN A 213 -10.67 6.55 -7.29
C ASN A 213 -10.84 5.43 -8.35
N MET A 214 -9.79 4.98 -9.05
CA MET A 214 -9.93 4.03 -10.16
C MET A 214 -10.56 2.68 -9.72
N GLN A 215 -10.23 2.20 -8.52
CA GLN A 215 -10.82 0.95 -8.02
C GLN A 215 -12.30 1.15 -7.67
N GLU A 216 -12.64 2.29 -7.07
CA GLU A 216 -14.00 2.67 -6.74
C GLU A 216 -14.87 2.87 -8.00
N GLU A 217 -14.30 3.42 -9.06
CA GLU A 217 -14.90 3.56 -10.39
C GLU A 217 -15.22 2.18 -11.00
N ILE A 218 -14.27 1.23 -10.93
CA ILE A 218 -14.46 -0.16 -11.38
C ILE A 218 -15.56 -0.84 -10.55
N ASP A 219 -15.47 -0.74 -9.23
CA ASP A 219 -16.41 -1.35 -8.29
C ASP A 219 -17.85 -0.85 -8.53
N ARG A 220 -18.05 0.47 -8.65
CA ARG A 220 -19.36 1.06 -8.99
C ARG A 220 -19.88 0.53 -10.31
N SER A 221 -19.03 0.45 -11.34
CA SER A 221 -19.40 -0.10 -12.64
C SER A 221 -19.83 -1.57 -12.55
N LEU A 222 -19.11 -2.40 -11.81
CA LEU A 222 -19.45 -3.81 -11.60
C LEU A 222 -20.74 -3.99 -10.79
N MET A 223 -20.99 -3.11 -9.80
CA MET A 223 -22.22 -3.11 -8.99
C MET A 223 -23.49 -2.84 -9.80
N THR A 224 -23.42 -2.10 -10.91
CA THR A 224 -24.60 -1.80 -11.77
C THR A 224 -25.29 -3.05 -12.30
N SER A 225 -24.59 -4.19 -12.34
CA SER A 225 -25.17 -5.48 -12.74
C SER A 225 -26.15 -6.05 -11.72
N ARG A 226 -26.19 -5.59 -10.47
CA ARG A 226 -27.09 -6.10 -9.43
C ARG A 226 -27.82 -5.02 -8.66
N LEU A 227 -27.21 -3.84 -8.54
CA LEU A 227 -27.69 -2.76 -7.70
C LEU A 227 -28.18 -1.61 -8.56
N GLY A 228 -29.33 -1.04 -8.21
CA GLY A 228 -29.82 0.19 -8.81
C GLY A 228 -29.01 1.42 -8.36
N PRO A 229 -29.12 2.57 -9.05
CA PRO A 229 -28.36 3.78 -8.73
C PRO A 229 -28.47 4.22 -7.27
N LYS A 230 -29.67 4.14 -6.67
CA LYS A 230 -29.88 4.46 -5.25
C LYS A 230 -29.09 3.54 -4.32
N GLN A 231 -29.10 2.24 -4.59
CA GLN A 231 -28.37 1.27 -3.77
C GLN A 231 -26.86 1.49 -3.85
N ILE A 232 -26.34 1.83 -5.03
CA ILE A 232 -24.93 2.18 -5.19
C ILE A 232 -24.62 3.47 -4.41
N ALA A 233 -25.47 4.50 -4.52
CA ALA A 233 -25.30 5.74 -3.75
C ALA A 233 -25.35 5.53 -2.23
N ASP A 234 -26.13 4.56 -1.74
CA ASP A 234 -26.13 4.18 -0.31
C ASP A 234 -24.77 3.61 0.15
N LEU A 235 -24.01 2.97 -0.76
CA LEU A 235 -22.69 2.36 -0.50
C LEU A 235 -21.50 3.32 -0.70
N TYR A 236 -21.74 4.49 -1.29
CA TYR A 236 -20.76 5.56 -1.49
C TYR A 236 -21.30 6.89 -0.94
N PRO A 237 -21.47 7.00 0.39
CA PRO A 237 -21.96 8.22 1.01
C PRO A 237 -21.01 9.40 0.80
N GLU A 238 -21.52 10.64 0.77
CA GLU A 238 -20.63 11.81 0.80
C GLU A 238 -19.79 11.88 2.09
N TYR A 239 -18.62 12.52 1.99
CA TYR A 239 -17.77 12.87 3.13
C TYR A 239 -18.56 13.67 4.20
N PRO A 240 -18.48 13.30 5.49
CA PRO A 240 -19.30 13.88 6.55
C PRO A 240 -18.70 15.19 7.10
N TYR A 241 -18.71 16.25 6.28
CA TYR A 241 -18.13 17.59 6.59
C TYR A 241 -18.61 18.20 7.91
N SER A 242 -19.80 17.85 8.40
CA SER A 242 -20.33 18.35 9.66
C SER A 242 -19.72 17.71 10.92
N ARG A 243 -19.11 16.53 10.77
CA ARG A 243 -18.55 15.74 11.88
C ARG A 243 -17.04 15.66 11.81
N ASN A 244 -16.48 15.51 10.61
CA ASN A 244 -15.05 15.30 10.40
C ASN A 244 -14.48 16.49 9.63
N GLY A 245 -13.52 17.21 10.23
CA GLY A 245 -12.93 18.41 9.63
C GLY A 245 -12.07 18.13 8.39
N THR A 246 -11.91 19.13 7.52
CA THR A 246 -10.99 19.10 6.36
C THR A 246 -9.56 19.39 6.80
N ILE A 247 -8.56 19.11 5.93
CA ILE A 247 -7.15 19.46 6.19
C ILE A 247 -7.00 20.98 6.29
N VAL A 248 -7.38 21.71 5.23
CA VAL A 248 -7.36 23.17 5.21
C VAL A 248 -8.67 23.70 5.79
N GLN A 249 -8.60 24.61 6.76
CA GLN A 249 -9.77 25.17 7.45
C GLN A 249 -9.82 26.70 7.37
N GLU A 250 -8.66 27.36 7.21
CA GLU A 250 -8.54 28.82 7.18
C GLU A 250 -8.36 29.42 5.77
N GLY A 251 -8.45 28.58 4.71
CA GLY A 251 -8.32 28.99 3.31
C GLY A 251 -9.58 28.90 2.46
N ALA A 252 -9.58 29.66 1.36
CA ALA A 252 -10.62 29.63 0.33
C ALA A 252 -10.05 30.01 -1.04
N TYR A 253 -10.75 29.59 -2.09
CA TYR A 253 -10.48 30.05 -3.45
C TYR A 253 -11.01 31.46 -3.67
N ASP A 254 -10.19 32.32 -4.26
CA ASP A 254 -10.57 33.66 -4.72
C ASP A 254 -10.75 33.67 -6.24
N SER A 255 -12.01 33.87 -6.67
CA SER A 255 -12.38 33.90 -8.09
C SER A 255 -11.93 35.15 -8.84
N ILE A 256 -11.53 36.22 -8.13
CA ILE A 256 -11.02 37.45 -8.76
C ILE A 256 -9.55 37.29 -9.11
N SER A 257 -8.75 36.75 -8.17
CA SER A 257 -7.32 36.54 -8.38
C SER A 257 -6.97 35.21 -9.04
N GLU A 258 -7.93 34.30 -9.22
CA GLU A 258 -7.72 32.92 -9.69
C GLU A 258 -6.62 32.25 -8.87
N SER A 259 -6.74 32.34 -7.54
CA SER A 259 -5.75 31.80 -6.61
C SER A 259 -6.40 31.30 -5.33
N TYR A 260 -5.73 30.35 -4.67
CA TYR A 260 -6.10 29.93 -3.33
C TYR A 260 -5.43 30.88 -2.32
N ALA A 261 -6.19 31.39 -1.36
CA ALA A 261 -5.69 32.28 -0.33
C ALA A 261 -6.17 31.84 1.05
N GLN A 262 -5.26 31.89 2.03
CA GLN A 262 -5.64 31.79 3.43
C GLN A 262 -6.29 33.10 3.85
N SER A 263 -7.55 33.04 4.30
CA SER A 263 -8.25 34.22 4.77
C SER A 263 -7.65 34.66 6.11
N SER A 264 -7.09 35.88 6.17
CA SER A 264 -6.87 36.54 7.45
C SER A 264 -8.24 36.77 8.08
N ALA A 265 -8.53 36.14 9.22
CA ALA A 265 -9.84 36.11 9.86
C ALA A 265 -10.60 37.46 9.81
N GLY A 266 -11.83 37.45 9.28
CA GLY A 266 -12.72 38.61 9.26
C GLY A 266 -14.14 38.36 8.71
N THR A 267 -15.05 38.02 9.62
CA THR A 267 -16.51 38.34 9.67
C THR A 267 -17.48 37.96 8.53
N ALA A 268 -18.54 37.23 8.92
CA ALA A 268 -19.60 36.64 8.11
C ALA A 268 -20.65 37.61 7.51
N SER A 269 -21.38 37.14 6.48
CA SER A 269 -22.84 37.36 6.36
C SER A 269 -23.52 36.39 5.36
N THR A 270 -24.59 35.76 5.84
CA THR A 270 -25.61 34.94 5.17
C THR A 270 -26.54 35.70 4.22
N GLU A 271 -26.99 35.04 3.14
CA GLU A 271 -28.29 35.13 2.43
C GLU A 271 -28.22 34.05 1.30
N GLY A 272 -29.12 33.08 1.04
CA GLY A 272 -30.57 32.97 1.17
C GLY A 272 -31.20 33.17 -0.21
N THR A 273 -31.76 32.14 -0.88
CA THR A 273 -33.05 32.13 -1.65
C THR A 273 -33.30 30.77 -2.37
N GLU A 274 -34.57 30.32 -2.34
CA GLU A 274 -35.21 29.11 -2.87
C GLU A 274 -35.42 29.06 -4.40
N GLY A 275 -35.80 27.89 -4.96
CA GLY A 275 -36.56 27.86 -6.23
C GLY A 275 -36.69 26.54 -7.03
N THR A 276 -37.59 25.64 -6.59
CA THR A 276 -38.58 24.84 -7.36
C THR A 276 -38.24 23.85 -8.51
N ALA A 277 -39.02 22.76 -8.50
CA ALA A 277 -38.98 21.51 -9.29
C ALA A 277 -39.73 21.53 -10.65
N GLY A 278 -39.50 20.48 -11.46
CA GLY A 278 -40.29 20.12 -12.66
C GLY A 278 -40.09 18.65 -13.08
N THR A 279 -41.19 18.00 -13.50
CA THR A 279 -41.45 16.54 -13.54
C THR A 279 -41.63 15.91 -14.94
N GLY A 280 -41.42 14.58 -15.05
CA GLY A 280 -42.15 13.63 -15.95
C GLY A 280 -41.39 13.09 -17.18
N LEU A 281 -41.58 11.88 -17.75
CA LEU A 281 -42.20 10.58 -17.43
C LEU A 281 -42.03 9.64 -18.67
N ALA A 282 -41.66 8.38 -18.45
CA ALA A 282 -42.09 7.10 -19.10
C ALA A 282 -41.78 6.66 -20.57
N GLY A 283 -41.35 5.38 -20.67
CA GLY A 283 -41.74 4.34 -21.67
C GLY A 283 -40.65 3.89 -22.66
N ASP A 284 -40.46 2.63 -23.10
CA ASP A 284 -40.93 1.28 -22.74
C ASP A 284 -40.21 0.26 -23.69
N THR A 285 -39.73 -0.89 -23.20
CA THR A 285 -39.49 -2.23 -23.87
C THR A 285 -38.72 -2.34 -25.22
N THR A 286 -38.01 -3.41 -25.64
CA THR A 286 -38.01 -4.87 -25.44
C THR A 286 -36.63 -5.45 -25.82
N ALA A 287 -36.23 -6.54 -25.16
CA ALA A 287 -34.98 -7.29 -25.31
C ALA A 287 -34.91 -8.22 -26.54
N SER A 288 -33.67 -8.60 -26.92
CA SER A 288 -33.39 -9.98 -27.33
C SER A 288 -31.96 -10.41 -26.96
N SER A 289 -31.92 -11.55 -26.28
CA SER A 289 -30.79 -12.27 -25.70
C SER A 289 -29.98 -13.05 -26.72
N GLY A 290 -28.66 -13.14 -26.54
CA GLY A 290 -27.82 -14.03 -27.34
C GLY A 290 -26.37 -14.19 -26.86
N LEU A 291 -26.17 -15.18 -25.99
CA LEU A 291 -24.97 -16.02 -25.87
C LEU A 291 -23.81 -15.56 -24.97
N GLN A 292 -24.02 -15.86 -23.71
CA GLN A 292 -23.00 -16.18 -22.72
C GLN A 292 -22.43 -17.59 -22.99
N SER A 293 -21.11 -17.71 -23.18
CA SER A 293 -20.29 -18.73 -22.52
C SER A 293 -18.82 -18.64 -22.95
N GLN A 294 -17.94 -18.93 -21.99
CA GLN A 294 -16.48 -19.05 -22.07
C GLN A 294 -15.69 -17.76 -21.86
N LEU A 295 -15.25 -17.51 -20.62
CA LEU A 295 -13.95 -16.94 -20.29
C LEU A 295 -13.75 -17.04 -18.77
N SER A 296 -12.98 -18.03 -18.37
CA SER A 296 -12.39 -18.20 -17.04
C SER A 296 -10.90 -18.45 -17.28
N GLY A 297 -10.10 -17.44 -16.96
CA GLY A 297 -8.64 -17.42 -17.13
C GLY A 297 -8.25 -16.03 -17.63
N LEU A 298 -7.33 -15.38 -16.90
CA LEU A 298 -6.79 -14.01 -17.07
C LEU A 298 -7.42 -12.88 -16.24
N TYR A 299 -7.61 -13.12 -14.94
CA TYR A 299 -7.76 -12.04 -13.95
C TYR A 299 -6.55 -11.89 -13.03
N ASP A 300 -5.48 -12.67 -13.26
CA ASP A 300 -4.32 -12.74 -12.37
C ASP A 300 -3.36 -11.54 -12.57
N VAL A 301 -3.53 -10.73 -13.63
CA VAL A 301 -2.48 -9.81 -14.14
C VAL A 301 -2.30 -8.51 -13.34
N LEU A 302 -3.37 -8.00 -12.72
CA LEU A 302 -3.27 -6.82 -11.84
C LEU A 302 -2.86 -7.19 -10.42
N ASP A 303 -3.21 -8.40 -9.97
CA ASP A 303 -2.94 -8.92 -8.61
C ASP A 303 -1.54 -9.60 -8.53
N ASP A 304 -1.01 -10.14 -9.63
CA ASP A 304 0.33 -10.78 -9.70
C ASP A 304 1.49 -9.79 -9.93
N LEU A 305 1.22 -8.49 -10.08
CA LEU A 305 2.30 -7.51 -9.97
C LEU A 305 2.92 -7.70 -8.58
N PRO A 306 4.22 -8.02 -8.47
CA PRO A 306 4.86 -8.22 -7.18
C PRO A 306 4.45 -7.06 -6.30
N THR A 307 3.88 -7.36 -5.14
CA THR A 307 3.41 -6.48 -4.06
C THR A 307 4.53 -5.58 -3.48
N ALA A 308 5.64 -5.42 -4.22
CA ALA A 308 6.87 -4.68 -3.98
C ALA A 308 6.67 -3.15 -3.89
N VAL A 309 5.54 -2.64 -4.36
CA VAL A 309 4.91 -1.36 -3.98
C VAL A 309 3.51 -1.74 -3.53
N GLY A 310 2.97 -1.12 -2.48
CA GLY A 310 1.69 -1.49 -1.88
C GLY A 310 0.58 -1.72 -2.92
N VAL A 311 -0.38 -2.57 -2.55
CA VAL A 311 -1.60 -2.73 -3.36
C VAL A 311 -2.53 -1.59 -2.98
N SER A 312 -2.99 -0.80 -3.94
CA SER A 312 -4.09 0.14 -3.72
C SER A 312 -5.36 -0.67 -3.50
N GLY A 313 -5.63 -1.00 -2.25
CA GLY A 313 -6.93 -1.48 -1.81
C GLY A 313 -7.64 -0.42 -0.99
N ASP A 314 -8.97 -0.50 -0.99
CA ASP A 314 -9.80 0.23 -0.05
C ASP A 314 -9.19 0.09 1.37
N GLY A 315 -8.85 1.22 2.00
CA GLY A 315 -8.28 1.27 3.35
C GLY A 315 -6.78 1.52 3.48
N ILE A 316 -5.97 1.48 2.41
CA ILE A 316 -4.59 2.00 2.42
C ILE A 316 -4.62 3.52 2.69
N GLY A 317 -3.77 3.98 3.61
CA GLY A 317 -3.82 5.36 4.09
C GLY A 317 -2.50 5.81 4.66
N SER A 318 -2.49 6.90 5.40
CA SER A 318 -1.32 7.41 6.12
C SER A 318 -1.82 8.34 7.21
N ASN A 319 -1.05 8.58 8.28
CA ASN A 319 -1.26 9.78 9.08
C ASN A 319 -0.04 10.70 8.98
N SER A 320 -0.28 12.00 9.03
CA SER A 320 0.72 13.00 9.36
C SER A 320 0.06 14.15 10.09
N TRP A 321 0.73 14.66 11.11
CA TRP A 321 0.29 15.89 11.75
C TRP A 321 1.47 16.67 12.29
N VAL A 322 1.27 17.97 12.42
CA VAL A 322 2.24 18.91 12.95
C VAL A 322 1.55 19.80 13.97
N VAL A 323 2.25 20.08 15.06
CA VAL A 323 1.82 20.98 16.14
C VAL A 323 2.91 22.03 16.33
N ASP A 324 2.52 23.29 16.46
CA ASP A 324 3.43 24.44 16.58
C ASP A 324 4.21 24.51 17.92
N GLY A 325 5.04 25.54 18.06
CA GLY A 325 5.83 25.78 19.27
C GLY A 325 5.02 26.15 20.52
N ASP A 326 3.86 26.80 20.36
CA ASP A 326 3.04 27.27 21.48
C ASP A 326 2.43 26.10 22.24
N HIS A 327 2.04 25.06 21.50
CA HIS A 327 1.40 23.87 22.03
C HIS A 327 2.35 22.71 22.36
N THR A 328 3.66 22.86 22.17
CA THR A 328 4.65 21.80 22.43
C THR A 328 5.52 22.08 23.66
N ILE A 329 6.08 21.02 24.27
CA ILE A 329 7.00 21.16 25.43
C ILE A 329 8.37 21.72 25.03
N THR A 330 8.71 21.64 23.76
CA THR A 330 9.96 22.07 23.15
C THR A 330 9.97 23.57 22.86
N GLY A 331 8.81 24.22 22.78
CA GLY A 331 8.68 25.59 22.26
C GLY A 331 8.94 25.70 20.77
N LYS A 332 9.00 24.57 20.06
CA LYS A 332 9.28 24.44 18.62
C LYS A 332 8.46 23.29 18.03
N PRO A 333 8.09 23.35 16.75
CA PRO A 333 7.21 22.37 16.15
C PRO A 333 7.61 20.91 16.36
N LEU A 334 6.60 20.04 16.44
CA LEU A 334 6.75 18.60 16.39
C LEU A 334 5.93 18.06 15.21
N LEU A 335 6.56 17.27 14.34
CA LEU A 335 5.92 16.68 13.16
C LEU A 335 5.95 15.16 13.26
N ALA A 336 4.79 14.51 13.17
CA ALA A 336 4.67 13.05 13.09
C ALA A 336 4.19 12.61 11.72
N ASN A 337 4.66 11.44 11.27
CA ASN A 337 4.21 10.83 10.02
C ASN A 337 4.37 9.31 10.07
N ASP A 338 3.38 8.57 9.56
CA ASP A 338 3.38 7.12 9.46
C ASP A 338 2.51 6.61 8.28
N PRO A 339 3.05 6.54 7.05
CA PRO A 339 2.32 6.02 5.89
C PRO A 339 1.97 4.54 6.04
N HIS A 340 0.71 4.20 5.77
CA HIS A 340 0.18 2.85 5.88
C HIS A 340 0.23 2.15 4.52
N LEU A 341 1.08 1.13 4.37
CA LEU A 341 1.28 0.42 3.12
C LEU A 341 1.22 -1.09 3.35
N SER A 342 1.12 -1.89 2.28
CA SER A 342 1.22 -3.34 2.37
C SER A 342 2.54 -3.76 3.03
N PRO A 343 2.52 -4.70 3.98
CA PRO A 343 3.72 -5.13 4.68
C PRO A 343 4.63 -5.97 3.78
N SER A 344 5.89 -5.58 3.65
CA SER A 344 6.88 -6.23 2.80
C SER A 344 8.21 -6.50 3.51
N LEU A 345 9.02 -7.40 2.94
CA LEU A 345 10.34 -7.76 3.45
C LEU A 345 11.38 -7.87 2.32
N PRO A 346 12.39 -6.99 2.26
CA PRO A 346 12.58 -5.81 3.11
C PRO A 346 11.41 -4.81 2.99
N SER A 347 11.23 -3.98 4.03
CA SER A 347 10.30 -2.85 4.01
C SER A 347 10.61 -1.93 2.84
N VAL A 348 9.56 -1.35 2.24
CA VAL A 348 9.67 -0.40 1.12
C VAL A 348 10.62 0.76 1.43
N TRP A 349 10.63 1.23 2.68
CA TRP A 349 11.48 2.32 3.13
C TRP A 349 12.90 1.86 3.47
N TYR A 350 13.86 2.72 3.19
CA TYR A 350 15.25 2.62 3.60
C TYR A 350 15.64 3.87 4.39
N GLN A 351 16.18 3.70 5.60
CA GLN A 351 16.60 4.79 6.46
C GLN A 351 18.03 5.21 6.13
N MET A 352 18.30 6.52 6.03
CA MET A 352 19.64 7.02 5.71
C MET A 352 19.80 8.51 6.02
N GLY A 353 21.04 8.99 6.18
CA GLY A 353 21.36 10.40 6.02
C GLY A 353 22.47 10.66 5.01
N LEU A 354 22.38 11.83 4.39
CA LEU A 354 23.20 12.35 3.32
C LEU A 354 23.73 13.71 3.76
N HIS A 355 25.02 13.75 4.12
CA HIS A 355 25.66 14.89 4.74
C HIS A 355 26.80 15.41 3.88
N CYS A 356 26.67 16.65 3.46
CA CYS A 356 27.81 17.45 3.05
C CYS A 356 28.59 17.84 4.29
N ARG A 357 29.90 17.59 4.31
CA ARG A 357 30.78 18.03 5.42
C ARG A 357 30.69 19.53 5.67
N THR A 358 30.37 20.29 4.63
CA THR A 358 30.01 21.70 4.72
C THR A 358 29.01 22.01 3.62
N VAL A 359 27.83 22.50 3.99
CA VAL A 359 26.83 22.99 3.04
C VAL A 359 27.40 24.21 2.32
N SER A 360 27.53 24.10 1.00
CA SER A 360 28.18 25.07 0.12
C SER A 360 27.66 24.94 -1.30
N ALA A 361 28.06 25.84 -2.21
CA ALA A 361 27.69 25.74 -3.62
C ALA A 361 28.19 24.45 -4.33
N LYS A 362 29.15 23.73 -3.74
CA LYS A 362 29.67 22.45 -4.28
C LYS A 362 28.94 21.23 -3.70
N CYS A 363 28.41 21.35 -2.50
CA CYS A 363 27.78 20.26 -1.76
C CYS A 363 26.62 20.84 -0.95
N GLN A 364 25.38 20.60 -1.36
CA GLN A 364 24.21 21.37 -0.92
C GLN A 364 23.29 20.63 0.07
N TYR A 365 23.60 19.39 0.43
CA TYR A 365 22.69 18.50 1.16
C TYR A 365 23.17 18.25 2.60
N ASP A 366 22.29 18.41 3.58
CA ASP A 366 22.46 17.90 4.94
C ASP A 366 21.09 17.38 5.41
N VAL A 367 20.74 16.19 4.93
CA VAL A 367 19.38 15.66 4.98
C VAL A 367 19.36 14.23 5.48
N SER A 368 18.35 13.86 6.26
CA SER A 368 18.15 12.50 6.72
C SER A 368 16.68 12.12 6.66
N GLY A 369 16.40 10.82 6.49
CA GLY A 369 15.05 10.31 6.53
C GLY A 369 14.89 8.99 5.81
N TYR A 370 13.66 8.76 5.35
CA TYR A 370 13.27 7.61 4.56
C TYR A 370 13.44 7.90 3.07
N THR A 371 14.20 7.03 2.43
CA THR A 371 14.43 6.97 0.98
C THR A 371 13.94 5.63 0.43
N PHE A 372 13.99 5.45 -0.88
CA PHE A 372 13.78 4.15 -1.51
C PHE A 372 15.11 3.61 -2.01
N ALA A 373 15.37 2.31 -1.79
CA ALA A 373 16.46 1.64 -2.47
C ALA A 373 16.19 1.67 -3.98
N GLY A 374 17.08 2.32 -4.74
CA GLY A 374 16.91 2.52 -6.19
C GLY A 374 16.57 3.94 -6.60
N MET A 375 16.20 4.83 -5.68
CA MET A 375 15.84 6.23 -5.97
C MET A 375 16.65 7.18 -5.06
N PRO A 376 17.53 8.03 -5.61
CA PRO A 376 18.34 8.95 -4.80
C PRO A 376 17.52 10.04 -4.09
N GLY A 377 18.08 10.63 -3.04
CA GLY A 377 17.42 11.65 -2.21
C GLY A 377 16.56 11.07 -1.08
N VAL A 378 16.01 11.95 -0.24
CA VAL A 378 15.11 11.62 0.88
C VAL A 378 13.67 11.99 0.51
N VAL A 379 12.73 11.10 0.78
CA VAL A 379 11.32 11.29 0.40
C VAL A 379 10.51 11.84 1.55
N ILE A 380 10.75 11.31 2.76
CA ILE A 380 10.14 11.76 4.00
C ILE A 380 11.25 11.96 5.03
N GLY A 381 11.35 13.14 5.62
CA GLY A 381 12.31 13.35 6.70
C GLY A 381 12.53 14.81 7.04
N HIS A 382 13.79 15.16 7.28
CA HIS A 382 14.18 16.52 7.61
C HIS A 382 15.61 16.81 7.13
N ASN A 383 15.89 18.07 6.88
CA ASN A 383 17.25 18.59 6.79
C ASN A 383 17.57 19.40 8.05
N GLN A 384 18.60 20.24 8.00
CA GLN A 384 19.00 21.08 9.12
C GLN A 384 18.00 22.21 9.45
N ASP A 385 17.12 22.57 8.52
CA ASP A 385 16.25 23.75 8.61
C ASP A 385 14.76 23.39 8.72
N ILE A 386 14.31 22.38 7.97
CA ILE A 386 12.90 22.01 7.81
C ILE A 386 12.68 20.50 7.96
N ALA A 387 11.43 20.12 8.26
CA ALA A 387 10.94 18.75 8.25
C ALA A 387 9.67 18.64 7.42
N TRP A 388 9.46 17.47 6.78
CA TRP A 388 8.27 17.21 5.98
C TRP A 388 7.78 15.78 6.11
N GLY A 389 6.45 15.64 6.03
CA GLY A 389 5.74 14.37 6.02
C GLY A 389 4.76 14.30 4.86
N LEU A 390 4.35 13.08 4.50
CA LEU A 390 3.45 12.83 3.38
C LEU A 390 2.27 11.94 3.78
N THR A 391 1.10 12.23 3.22
CA THR A 391 -0.02 11.28 3.18
C THR A 391 -0.65 11.26 1.80
N ASN A 392 -1.33 10.16 1.45
CA ASN A 392 -2.08 10.13 0.19
C ASN A 392 -3.19 11.20 0.19
N SER A 393 -3.30 11.97 -0.90
CA SER A 393 -4.31 13.02 -1.04
C SER A 393 -5.66 12.50 -1.50
N GLY A 394 -5.72 11.30 -2.10
CA GLY A 394 -6.95 10.73 -2.67
C GLY A 394 -7.47 11.49 -3.89
N VAL A 395 -6.71 12.49 -4.37
CA VAL A 395 -7.06 13.27 -5.56
C VAL A 395 -7.16 12.35 -6.77
N ASP A 396 -8.24 12.51 -7.50
CA ASP A 396 -8.53 11.76 -8.71
C ASP A 396 -7.72 12.29 -9.89
N VAL A 397 -6.61 11.60 -10.19
CA VAL A 397 -5.67 11.94 -11.26
C VAL A 397 -5.76 11.01 -12.48
N THR A 398 -6.78 10.14 -12.48
CA THR A 398 -7.08 9.15 -13.53
C THR A 398 -8.51 9.31 -14.03
N ASP A 399 -8.79 8.83 -15.23
CA ASP A 399 -10.16 8.54 -15.65
C ASP A 399 -10.15 7.32 -16.58
N LEU A 400 -11.10 6.41 -16.38
CA LEU A 400 -11.39 5.38 -17.37
C LEU A 400 -12.29 5.96 -18.45
N TYR A 401 -11.98 5.66 -19.70
CA TYR A 401 -12.82 6.03 -20.83
C TYR A 401 -13.39 4.77 -21.48
N LEU A 402 -14.72 4.74 -21.63
CA LEU A 402 -15.42 3.73 -22.39
C LEU A 402 -15.36 4.07 -23.88
N GLU A 403 -14.60 3.30 -24.64
CA GLU A 403 -14.34 3.52 -26.06
C GLU A 403 -15.27 2.68 -26.93
N LYS A 404 -15.87 3.26 -27.98
CA LYS A 404 -16.61 2.51 -29.00
C LYS A 404 -15.66 1.99 -30.07
N LEU A 405 -15.32 0.72 -30.03
CA LEU A 405 -14.37 0.09 -30.95
C LEU A 405 -15.04 -0.28 -32.28
N THR A 406 -14.27 -0.19 -33.37
CA THR A 406 -14.61 -0.70 -34.70
C THR A 406 -13.46 -1.55 -35.23
N GLY A 407 -13.64 -2.23 -36.36
CA GLY A 407 -12.57 -2.99 -37.00
C GLY A 407 -11.39 -2.13 -37.49
N GLU A 408 -11.62 -0.83 -37.71
CA GLU A 408 -10.62 0.10 -38.28
C GLU A 408 -10.06 1.10 -37.24
N GLY A 409 -10.65 1.18 -36.05
CA GLY A 409 -10.33 2.20 -35.07
C GLY A 409 -11.34 2.28 -33.92
N TYR A 410 -11.61 3.49 -33.46
CA TYR A 410 -12.62 3.77 -32.44
C TYR A 410 -13.46 5.00 -32.84
N GLN A 411 -14.69 5.12 -32.34
CA GLN A 411 -15.53 6.27 -32.64
C GLN A 411 -15.15 7.48 -31.77
N TYR A 412 -15.13 8.66 -32.38
CA TYR A 412 -14.94 9.95 -31.71
C TYR A 412 -15.68 11.05 -32.48
N ASP A 413 -16.60 11.76 -31.82
CA ASP A 413 -17.47 12.80 -32.39
C ASP A 413 -18.12 12.39 -33.74
N GLY A 414 -18.63 11.15 -33.80
CA GLY A 414 -19.31 10.60 -34.98
C GLY A 414 -18.39 10.15 -36.13
N LYS A 415 -17.06 10.15 -35.94
CA LYS A 415 -16.07 9.66 -36.92
C LYS A 415 -15.31 8.46 -36.38
N VAL A 416 -14.81 7.60 -37.26
CA VAL A 416 -13.86 6.55 -36.88
C VAL A 416 -12.44 7.10 -36.95
N VAL A 417 -11.73 7.07 -35.83
CA VAL A 417 -10.33 7.48 -35.69
C VAL A 417 -9.46 6.22 -35.57
N PRO A 418 -8.36 6.09 -36.34
CA PRO A 418 -7.48 4.93 -36.24
C PRO A 418 -6.72 4.92 -34.91
N PHE A 419 -6.43 3.73 -34.38
CA PHE A 419 -5.55 3.60 -33.22
C PHE A 419 -4.12 4.05 -33.54
N THR A 420 -3.48 4.72 -32.59
CA THR A 420 -2.02 4.75 -32.58
C THR A 420 -1.55 3.39 -32.08
N SER A 421 -0.63 2.74 -32.79
CA SER A 421 -0.17 1.39 -32.44
C SER A 421 1.35 1.30 -32.40
N ARG A 422 1.87 0.55 -31.43
CA ARG A 422 3.29 0.18 -31.35
C ARG A 422 3.46 -1.31 -31.13
N LYS A 423 4.58 -1.85 -31.59
CA LYS A 423 4.98 -3.24 -31.32
C LYS A 423 5.98 -3.25 -30.17
N GLU A 424 5.76 -4.11 -29.19
CA GLU A 424 6.68 -4.37 -28.08
C GLU A 424 7.12 -5.83 -28.12
N THR A 425 8.34 -6.12 -27.71
CA THR A 425 8.87 -7.48 -27.60
C THR A 425 9.24 -7.78 -26.16
N ILE A 426 8.58 -8.79 -25.59
CA ILE A 426 8.78 -9.28 -24.23
C ILE A 426 9.71 -10.50 -24.30
N LYS A 427 10.83 -10.44 -23.59
CA LYS A 427 11.77 -11.56 -23.47
C LYS A 427 11.37 -12.43 -22.28
N VAL A 428 11.47 -13.75 -22.44
CA VAL A 428 11.00 -14.70 -21.42
C VAL A 428 12.13 -15.65 -21.05
N ALA A 429 12.48 -15.72 -19.77
CA ALA A 429 13.48 -16.67 -19.28
C ALA A 429 13.06 -18.11 -19.60
N GLY A 430 13.97 -18.89 -20.17
CA GLY A 430 13.73 -20.30 -20.54
C GLY A 430 12.74 -20.52 -21.69
N GLY A 431 12.34 -19.47 -22.42
CA GLY A 431 11.36 -19.56 -23.50
C GLY A 431 11.60 -18.57 -24.65
N PRO A 432 10.80 -18.64 -25.73
CA PRO A 432 10.88 -17.67 -26.82
C PRO A 432 10.29 -16.32 -26.41
N SER A 433 10.81 -15.24 -26.99
CA SER A 433 10.20 -13.90 -26.82
C SER A 433 8.79 -13.84 -27.42
N LYS A 434 7.92 -13.02 -26.80
CA LYS A 434 6.56 -12.75 -27.26
C LYS A 434 6.47 -11.32 -27.79
N THR A 435 5.84 -11.14 -28.95
CA THR A 435 5.57 -9.80 -29.50
C THR A 435 4.13 -9.43 -29.26
N ILE A 436 3.90 -8.23 -28.74
CA ILE A 436 2.57 -7.66 -28.57
C ILE A 436 2.39 -6.41 -29.42
N VAL A 437 1.13 -6.07 -29.67
CA VAL A 437 0.72 -4.78 -30.23
C VAL A 437 0.00 -4.03 -29.12
N VAL A 438 0.47 -2.82 -28.82
CA VAL A 438 -0.20 -1.89 -27.91
C VAL A 438 -0.98 -0.89 -28.75
N ARG A 439 -2.27 -0.74 -28.46
CA ARG A 439 -3.18 0.23 -29.08
C ARG A 439 -3.44 1.39 -28.13
N GLU A 440 -3.48 2.61 -28.67
CA GLU A 440 -3.80 3.83 -27.94
C GLU A 440 -4.89 4.61 -28.68
N THR A 441 -5.83 5.18 -27.91
CA THR A 441 -6.81 6.18 -28.36
C THR A 441 -6.30 7.59 -28.04
N ASN A 442 -7.09 8.62 -28.32
CA ASN A 442 -6.80 9.99 -27.88
C ASN A 442 -6.90 10.17 -26.35
N ASN A 443 -7.51 9.22 -25.64
CA ASN A 443 -7.62 9.23 -24.19
C ASN A 443 -6.49 8.45 -23.51
N GLY A 444 -5.81 7.54 -24.22
CA GLY A 444 -4.63 6.83 -23.72
C GLY A 444 -4.56 5.37 -24.17
N PRO A 445 -3.72 4.54 -23.52
CA PRO A 445 -3.61 3.12 -23.86
C PRO A 445 -4.92 2.37 -23.59
N LEU A 446 -5.27 1.46 -24.50
CA LEU A 446 -6.44 0.60 -24.40
C LEU A 446 -6.12 -0.59 -23.49
N LEU A 447 -6.47 -0.48 -22.20
CA LEU A 447 -6.11 -1.45 -21.17
C LEU A 447 -6.92 -2.74 -21.25
N SER A 448 -8.15 -2.68 -21.74
CA SER A 448 -8.99 -3.88 -21.93
C SER A 448 -8.42 -4.88 -22.95
N ASP A 449 -7.36 -4.53 -23.68
CA ASP A 449 -6.61 -5.50 -24.51
C ASP A 449 -5.83 -6.51 -23.68
N ARG A 450 -5.57 -6.20 -22.41
CA ARG A 450 -4.67 -6.92 -21.50
C ARG A 450 -5.27 -7.23 -20.13
N ASP A 451 -6.51 -6.83 -19.90
CA ASP A 451 -7.17 -6.98 -18.61
C ASP A 451 -8.64 -7.38 -18.77
N ASP A 452 -8.98 -8.58 -18.29
CA ASP A 452 -10.32 -9.10 -18.43
C ASP A 452 -11.33 -8.32 -17.55
N GLU A 453 -10.94 -7.74 -16.41
CA GLU A 453 -11.84 -6.95 -15.54
C GLU A 453 -12.31 -5.72 -16.27
N LEU A 454 -11.39 -5.04 -16.92
CA LEU A 454 -11.69 -3.90 -17.78
C LEU A 454 -12.50 -4.31 -19.01
N VAL A 455 -12.37 -5.54 -19.54
CA VAL A 455 -13.31 -6.08 -20.53
C VAL A 455 -14.72 -6.22 -19.95
N LYS A 456 -14.86 -6.74 -18.71
CA LYS A 456 -16.18 -6.82 -18.03
C LYS A 456 -16.77 -5.44 -17.76
N VAL A 457 -15.96 -4.48 -17.31
CA VAL A 457 -16.35 -3.07 -17.13
C VAL A 457 -16.85 -2.51 -18.45
N GLY A 458 -16.11 -2.69 -19.55
CA GLY A 458 -16.52 -2.26 -20.89
C GLY A 458 -17.86 -2.84 -21.36
N LYS A 459 -18.20 -4.05 -20.91
CA LYS A 459 -19.50 -4.71 -21.22
C LYS A 459 -20.64 -4.22 -20.32
N LYS A 460 -20.35 -3.88 -19.06
CA LYS A 460 -21.34 -3.62 -18.01
C LYS A 460 -21.61 -2.13 -17.75
N ALA A 461 -20.65 -1.24 -17.99
CA ALA A 461 -20.77 0.19 -17.73
C ALA A 461 -22.06 0.78 -18.35
N THR A 462 -22.81 1.51 -17.54
CA THR A 462 -24.01 2.23 -17.99
C THR A 462 -23.58 3.54 -18.65
N VAL A 463 -24.11 3.81 -19.84
CA VAL A 463 -23.99 5.13 -20.48
C VAL A 463 -25.38 5.64 -20.82
N ASP A 464 -25.62 6.93 -20.59
CA ASP A 464 -26.93 7.59 -20.76
C ASP A 464 -27.38 7.71 -22.23
N THR A 465 -26.60 7.17 -23.17
CA THR A 465 -26.95 7.13 -24.59
C THR A 465 -27.19 5.69 -25.03
N ALA A 466 -28.21 5.49 -25.89
CA ALA A 466 -28.52 4.19 -26.47
C ALA A 466 -27.27 3.56 -27.12
N ALA A 467 -26.67 2.60 -26.42
CA ALA A 467 -25.49 1.89 -26.86
C ALA A 467 -25.87 0.95 -28.02
N PRO A 468 -25.19 1.00 -29.19
CA PRO A 468 -25.35 -0.04 -30.21
C PRO A 468 -24.95 -1.44 -29.68
N ASP A 469 -25.42 -2.49 -30.38
CA ASP A 469 -25.33 -3.91 -30.02
C ASP A 469 -24.00 -4.32 -29.35
N ARG A 470 -24.11 -4.85 -28.12
CA ARG A 470 -23.02 -5.10 -27.17
C ARG A 470 -22.30 -6.44 -27.39
N GLY A 471 -21.96 -6.75 -28.65
CA GLY A 471 -21.23 -7.99 -29.00
C GLY A 471 -19.73 -7.90 -28.76
N ASP A 472 -19.07 -6.89 -29.34
CA ASP A 472 -17.60 -6.68 -29.33
C ASP A 472 -17.23 -5.19 -29.53
N GLY A 473 -18.17 -4.27 -29.26
CA GLY A 473 -18.08 -2.85 -29.66
C GLY A 473 -17.47 -1.89 -28.65
N TYR A 474 -17.02 -2.35 -27.47
CA TYR A 474 -16.52 -1.46 -26.42
C TYR A 474 -15.20 -1.93 -25.79
N GLY A 475 -14.34 -0.99 -25.44
CA GLY A 475 -13.12 -1.21 -24.66
C GLY A 475 -12.88 -0.11 -23.64
N ILE A 476 -11.91 -0.30 -22.75
CA ILE A 476 -11.55 0.67 -21.72
C ILE A 476 -10.15 1.19 -21.99
N SER A 477 -10.03 2.50 -22.19
CA SER A 477 -8.75 3.20 -22.21
C SER A 477 -8.54 3.95 -20.88
N LEU A 478 -7.27 4.21 -20.54
CA LEU A 478 -6.90 4.95 -19.34
C LEU A 478 -6.29 6.30 -19.71
N ARG A 479 -6.88 7.39 -19.21
CA ARG A 479 -6.19 8.68 -19.13
C ARG A 479 -5.61 8.84 -17.73
N TRP A 480 -4.32 9.10 -17.65
CA TRP A 480 -3.63 9.23 -16.37
C TRP A 480 -2.50 10.25 -16.45
N THR A 481 -2.44 11.16 -15.47
CA THR A 481 -1.44 12.24 -15.43
C THR A 481 -0.01 11.72 -15.39
N ALA A 482 0.26 10.54 -14.80
CA ALA A 482 1.61 9.99 -14.76
C ALA A 482 2.07 9.40 -16.10
N LEU A 483 1.18 9.26 -17.10
CA LEU A 483 1.58 8.90 -18.46
C LEU A 483 2.04 10.11 -19.29
N ASP A 484 1.83 11.33 -18.77
CA ASP A 484 2.41 12.54 -19.33
C ASP A 484 3.76 12.84 -18.64
N PRO A 485 4.86 13.10 -19.37
CA PRO A 485 6.14 13.41 -18.76
C PRO A 485 6.09 14.64 -17.82
N GLY A 486 6.58 14.49 -16.59
CA GLY A 486 6.67 15.51 -15.55
C GLY A 486 8.07 15.69 -14.94
N SER A 487 8.11 16.44 -13.84
CA SER A 487 9.34 16.87 -13.15
C SER A 487 9.42 16.45 -11.67
N SER A 488 8.65 15.46 -11.22
CA SER A 488 8.59 15.08 -9.80
C SER A 488 9.96 14.77 -9.17
N MET A 489 10.90 14.21 -9.93
CA MET A 489 12.25 13.95 -9.42
C MET A 489 13.03 15.23 -9.10
N ASP A 490 12.78 16.33 -9.82
CA ASP A 490 13.34 17.64 -9.45
C ASP A 490 12.80 18.09 -8.09
N ALA A 491 11.50 17.90 -7.83
CA ALA A 491 10.88 18.29 -6.55
C ALA A 491 11.52 17.58 -5.35
N VAL A 492 11.83 16.28 -5.46
CA VAL A 492 12.50 15.51 -4.40
C VAL A 492 13.83 16.17 -4.02
N PHE A 493 14.70 16.42 -5.01
CA PHE A 493 16.00 17.04 -4.74
C PHE A 493 15.92 18.49 -4.26
N GLU A 494 14.91 19.25 -4.71
CA GLU A 494 14.74 20.64 -4.27
C GLU A 494 14.11 20.74 -2.87
N ILE A 495 13.24 19.81 -2.46
CA ILE A 495 12.73 19.72 -1.08
C ILE A 495 13.87 19.39 -0.12
N ASP A 496 14.74 18.44 -0.45
CA ASP A 496 15.91 18.05 0.37
C ASP A 496 16.82 19.25 0.71
N LYS A 497 16.82 20.30 -0.11
CA LYS A 497 17.63 21.52 0.04
C LYS A 497 16.85 22.73 0.54
N ALA A 498 15.52 22.66 0.65
CA ALA A 498 14.71 23.81 1.04
C ALA A 498 15.00 24.20 2.48
N SER A 499 15.12 25.50 2.75
CA SER A 499 15.45 26.04 4.07
C SER A 499 14.27 26.68 4.78
N ASP A 500 13.18 26.93 4.06
CA ASP A 500 12.01 27.64 4.57
C ASP A 500 10.76 27.28 3.76
N TRP A 501 9.62 27.84 4.18
CA TRP A 501 8.32 27.61 3.56
C TRP A 501 8.26 28.03 2.09
N ALA A 502 8.91 29.15 1.74
CA ALA A 502 8.90 29.66 0.38
C ALA A 502 9.69 28.74 -0.55
N GLY A 503 10.85 28.25 -0.11
CA GLY A 503 11.65 27.23 -0.78
C GLY A 503 10.88 25.92 -0.92
N PHE A 504 10.25 25.46 0.16
CA PHE A 504 9.46 24.24 0.18
C PHE A 504 8.28 24.30 -0.81
N ARG A 505 7.48 25.37 -0.78
CA ARG A 505 6.37 25.57 -1.73
C ARG A 505 6.87 25.63 -3.17
N LYS A 506 7.95 26.35 -3.42
CA LYS A 506 8.55 26.44 -4.76
C LYS A 506 9.00 25.06 -5.27
N ALA A 507 9.62 24.25 -4.43
CA ALA A 507 10.02 22.89 -4.76
C ALA A 507 8.80 22.00 -5.03
N SER A 508 7.78 22.06 -4.17
CA SER A 508 6.55 21.27 -4.29
C SER A 508 5.78 21.53 -5.59
N ALA A 509 5.89 22.72 -6.18
CA ALA A 509 5.25 23.04 -7.45
C ALA A 509 5.76 22.18 -8.64
N SER A 510 6.93 21.55 -8.51
CA SER A 510 7.48 20.61 -9.50
C SER A 510 7.03 19.16 -9.26
N PHE A 511 6.30 18.89 -8.16
CA PHE A 511 5.83 17.58 -7.76
C PHE A 511 4.53 17.24 -8.52
N ASP A 512 4.67 16.86 -9.78
CA ASP A 512 3.53 16.58 -10.67
C ASP A 512 2.73 15.33 -10.25
N VAL A 513 3.44 14.24 -9.93
CA VAL A 513 2.87 12.92 -9.60
C VAL A 513 3.76 12.12 -8.62
N PRO A 514 3.17 11.28 -7.75
CA PRO A 514 1.77 11.31 -7.34
C PRO A 514 1.40 12.63 -6.64
N SER A 515 0.15 13.06 -6.75
CA SER A 515 -0.36 14.12 -5.87
C SER A 515 -0.39 13.58 -4.44
N GLN A 516 0.21 14.28 -3.49
CA GLN A 516 0.29 13.88 -2.08
C GLN A 516 -0.02 15.08 -1.20
N ASN A 517 -0.52 14.85 0.01
CA ASN A 517 -0.62 15.87 1.03
C ASN A 517 0.77 16.09 1.64
N LEU A 518 1.38 17.26 1.42
CA LEU A 518 2.68 17.59 2.03
C LEU A 518 2.48 18.39 3.32
N VAL A 519 3.02 17.90 4.43
CA VAL A 519 3.04 18.59 5.73
C VAL A 519 4.44 19.14 5.98
N TYR A 520 4.54 20.34 6.53
CA TYR A 520 5.77 21.10 6.73
C TYR A 520 5.91 21.57 8.18
N ALA A 521 7.14 21.60 8.68
CA ALA A 521 7.55 22.28 9.90
C ALA A 521 8.97 22.83 9.76
N ASP A 522 9.32 23.92 10.44
CA ASP A 522 10.70 24.41 10.47
C ASP A 522 11.24 24.77 11.86
N THR A 523 12.55 25.01 11.88
CA THR A 523 13.30 25.42 13.07
C THR A 523 13.01 26.86 13.50
N GLU A 524 12.42 27.70 12.64
CA GLU A 524 12.00 29.07 12.98
C GLU A 524 10.69 29.07 13.80
N GLY A 525 9.84 28.07 13.61
CA GLY A 525 8.64 27.83 14.42
C GLY A 525 7.37 27.67 13.61
N HIS A 526 7.48 27.65 12.28
CA HIS A 526 6.34 27.65 11.38
C HIS A 526 5.87 26.23 11.04
N ILE A 527 4.58 26.11 10.73
CA ILE A 527 3.95 24.86 10.31
C ILE A 527 3.12 25.11 9.04
N GLY A 528 3.02 24.11 8.17
CA GLY A 528 2.32 24.29 6.91
C GLY A 528 1.82 23.01 6.26
N TYR A 529 0.97 23.18 5.25
CA TYR A 529 0.44 22.15 4.40
C TYR A 529 0.32 22.65 2.95
N GLN A 530 0.70 21.82 1.99
CA GLN A 530 0.52 22.08 0.56
C GLN A 530 -0.01 20.82 -0.14
N LEU A 531 -1.02 20.99 -0.99
CA LEU A 531 -1.42 19.98 -1.97
C LEU A 531 -0.76 20.28 -3.33
N PRO A 532 0.35 19.64 -3.71
CA PRO A 532 0.85 19.68 -5.08
C PRO A 532 0.18 18.62 -5.97
N GLY A 533 0.40 18.74 -7.28
CA GLY A 533 0.03 17.72 -8.26
C GLY A 533 -0.42 18.32 -9.57
N ARG A 534 -0.31 17.51 -10.63
CA ARG A 534 -0.96 17.78 -11.91
C ARG A 534 -2.36 17.19 -11.86
N ILE A 535 -3.35 18.01 -11.51
CA ILE A 535 -4.73 17.57 -11.26
C ILE A 535 -5.61 17.97 -12.45
N PRO A 536 -6.31 17.04 -13.12
CA PRO A 536 -7.06 17.35 -14.32
C PRO A 536 -8.33 18.16 -14.02
N THR A 537 -8.66 19.09 -14.93
CA THR A 537 -10.01 19.66 -15.00
C THR A 537 -10.83 18.87 -16.00
N ARG A 538 -12.04 18.45 -15.61
CA ARG A 538 -12.90 17.55 -16.41
C ARG A 538 -13.96 18.32 -17.19
N GLY A 539 -14.57 17.62 -18.16
CA GLY A 539 -15.73 18.09 -18.91
C GLY A 539 -17.04 17.72 -18.22
N GLU A 540 -17.93 16.99 -18.90
CA GLU A 540 -19.21 16.52 -18.35
C GLU A 540 -19.08 15.33 -17.37
N GLY A 541 -17.91 14.68 -17.28
CA GLY A 541 -17.63 13.59 -16.34
C GLY A 541 -17.11 14.08 -14.98
N ASP A 542 -17.37 13.31 -13.92
CA ASP A 542 -16.95 13.61 -12.55
C ASP A 542 -15.94 12.60 -11.96
N GLY A 543 -15.47 11.64 -12.78
CA GLY A 543 -14.52 10.59 -12.40
C GLY A 543 -15.15 9.40 -11.68
N SER A 544 -16.46 9.43 -11.36
CA SER A 544 -17.08 8.36 -10.56
C SER A 544 -17.39 7.08 -11.36
N LEU A 545 -17.51 7.19 -12.68
CA LEU A 545 -17.80 6.10 -13.61
C LEU A 545 -17.04 6.31 -14.93
N PRO A 546 -16.78 5.22 -15.71
CA PRO A 546 -16.09 5.34 -16.99
C PRO A 546 -16.78 6.32 -17.93
N SER A 547 -16.03 7.34 -18.32
CA SER A 547 -16.54 8.43 -19.17
C SER A 547 -16.72 7.98 -20.63
N PRO A 548 -17.75 8.42 -21.35
CA PRO A 548 -17.90 8.17 -22.79
C PRO A 548 -16.69 8.70 -23.60
N GLY A 549 -15.84 7.79 -24.09
CA GLY A 549 -14.63 8.12 -24.85
C GLY A 549 -14.90 8.66 -26.27
N TRP A 550 -16.11 8.41 -26.79
CA TRP A 550 -16.52 8.85 -28.13
C TRP A 550 -17.10 10.26 -28.20
N ASP A 551 -17.28 10.95 -27.07
CA ASP A 551 -17.88 12.29 -27.01
C ASP A 551 -16.89 13.28 -26.39
N SER A 552 -16.47 14.27 -27.19
CA SER A 552 -15.48 15.27 -26.79
C SER A 552 -15.90 16.15 -25.61
N LYS A 553 -17.16 16.12 -25.17
CA LYS A 553 -17.62 16.81 -23.95
C LYS A 553 -17.08 16.21 -22.67
N TYR A 554 -16.65 14.94 -22.68
CA TYR A 554 -16.13 14.24 -21.50
C TYR A 554 -14.59 14.30 -21.38
N LYS A 555 -13.91 14.89 -22.37
CA LYS A 555 -12.45 15.00 -22.34
C LYS A 555 -11.98 15.94 -21.22
N TRP A 556 -10.76 15.72 -20.75
CA TRP A 556 -10.08 16.69 -19.89
C TRP A 556 -9.93 18.04 -20.61
N THR A 557 -10.23 19.12 -19.89
CA THR A 557 -10.19 20.50 -20.38
C THR A 557 -8.88 21.20 -20.06
N GLY A 558 -8.07 20.66 -19.16
CA GLY A 558 -6.82 21.24 -18.70
C GLY A 558 -6.36 20.63 -17.36
N TYR A 559 -5.58 21.42 -16.62
CA TYR A 559 -5.11 21.09 -15.28
C TYR A 559 -5.32 22.30 -14.36
N ILE A 560 -5.60 22.05 -13.08
CA ILE A 560 -5.68 23.11 -12.05
C ILE A 560 -4.33 23.83 -11.97
N LYS A 561 -4.32 25.16 -11.94
CA LYS A 561 -3.05 25.92 -11.85
C LYS A 561 -2.47 25.79 -10.45
N GLN A 562 -1.14 25.82 -10.34
CA GLN A 562 -0.44 25.73 -9.06
C GLN A 562 -0.90 26.78 -8.02
N ALA A 563 -1.19 28.01 -8.47
CA ALA A 563 -1.67 29.08 -7.58
C ALA A 563 -3.09 28.82 -7.03
N GLU A 564 -3.87 27.95 -7.67
CA GLU A 564 -5.24 27.59 -7.31
C GLU A 564 -5.30 26.36 -6.40
N LEU A 565 -4.15 25.72 -6.10
CA LEU A 565 -4.10 24.53 -5.25
C LEU A 565 -4.20 24.87 -3.76
N PRO A 566 -4.95 24.08 -2.96
CA PRO A 566 -5.09 24.31 -1.51
C PRO A 566 -3.76 24.27 -0.76
N TYR A 567 -3.58 25.22 0.15
CA TYR A 567 -2.49 25.24 1.12
C TYR A 567 -2.96 25.88 2.44
N GLU A 568 -2.20 25.67 3.51
CA GLU A 568 -2.40 26.33 4.80
C GLU A 568 -1.04 26.56 5.45
N TYR A 569 -0.85 27.70 6.11
CA TYR A 569 0.39 28.10 6.75
C TYR A 569 0.09 28.83 8.06
N ASP A 570 0.74 28.40 9.15
CA ASP A 570 0.55 28.90 10.52
C ASP A 570 -0.93 29.16 10.88
N PRO A 571 -1.81 28.14 10.79
CA PRO A 571 -3.21 28.32 11.14
C PRO A 571 -3.36 28.67 12.62
N GLY A 572 -4.31 29.54 12.96
CA GLY A 572 -4.50 30.04 14.33
C GLY A 572 -4.84 28.98 15.38
N ARG A 573 -5.26 27.78 14.95
CA ARG A 573 -5.47 26.61 15.83
C ARG A 573 -4.17 25.92 16.28
N GLY A 574 -3.03 26.23 15.66
CA GLY A 574 -1.70 25.75 16.05
C GLY A 574 -1.36 24.30 15.72
N TYR A 575 -2.17 23.64 14.88
CA TYR A 575 -1.88 22.28 14.39
C TYR A 575 -2.52 21.99 13.03
N ILE A 576 -1.92 21.09 12.27
CA ILE A 576 -2.47 20.55 11.01
C ILE A 576 -2.47 19.04 11.09
N VAL A 577 -3.58 18.40 10.68
CA VAL A 577 -3.73 16.94 10.63
C VAL A 577 -4.12 16.53 9.22
N THR A 578 -3.45 15.52 8.70
CA THR A 578 -3.87 14.81 7.51
C THR A 578 -3.83 13.30 7.75
N ALA A 579 -4.91 12.64 7.39
CA ALA A 579 -5.12 11.21 7.46
C ALA A 579 -6.02 10.76 6.29
N ASN A 580 -5.73 11.30 5.09
CA ASN A 580 -6.44 11.04 3.82
C ASN A 580 -7.88 11.61 3.73
N GLN A 581 -8.28 12.43 4.70
CA GLN A 581 -9.58 13.08 4.69
C GLN A 581 -9.65 14.20 3.64
N ALA A 582 -10.87 14.70 3.40
CA ALA A 582 -11.10 15.83 2.50
C ALA A 582 -10.11 16.98 2.71
N ALA A 583 -9.38 17.34 1.64
CA ALA A 583 -8.33 18.36 1.72
C ALA A 583 -8.89 19.77 1.97
N VAL A 584 -10.07 20.06 1.42
CA VAL A 584 -10.71 21.38 1.46
C VAL A 584 -12.23 21.21 1.48
N ASP A 585 -12.93 22.20 2.03
CA ASP A 585 -14.40 22.27 2.00
C ASP A 585 -14.89 22.45 0.56
N LYS A 586 -15.76 21.54 0.09
CA LYS A 586 -16.34 21.57 -1.27
C LYS A 586 -17.09 22.87 -1.58
N ASN A 587 -17.58 23.59 -0.56
CA ASN A 587 -18.29 24.85 -0.76
C ASN A 587 -17.36 26.07 -0.87
N LYS A 588 -16.06 25.92 -0.54
CA LYS A 588 -15.05 26.99 -0.59
C LYS A 588 -14.03 26.81 -1.72
N TYR A 589 -14.23 25.80 -2.56
CA TYR A 589 -13.29 25.42 -3.61
C TYR A 589 -14.06 25.02 -4.89
N PRO A 590 -13.75 25.60 -6.06
CA PRO A 590 -14.57 25.41 -7.25
C PRO A 590 -14.25 24.12 -8.03
N TYR A 591 -13.13 23.46 -7.75
CA TYR A 591 -12.71 22.26 -8.48
C TYR A 591 -13.04 20.99 -7.71
N THR A 592 -13.50 19.97 -8.43
CA THR A 592 -13.62 18.62 -7.90
C THR A 592 -12.24 17.97 -7.85
N LEU A 593 -11.71 17.74 -6.65
CA LEU A 593 -10.45 17.02 -6.45
C LEU A 593 -10.65 15.50 -6.49
N THR A 594 -11.72 15.00 -5.86
CA THR A 594 -12.16 13.60 -5.88
C THR A 594 -13.57 13.52 -5.30
N THR A 595 -14.29 12.44 -5.60
CA THR A 595 -15.57 12.07 -4.97
C THR A 595 -15.40 10.99 -3.89
N ASP A 596 -14.24 10.34 -3.82
CA ASP A 596 -13.93 9.21 -2.94
C ASP A 596 -12.88 9.58 -1.87
N TRP A 597 -13.22 10.55 -1.03
CA TRP A 597 -12.37 10.90 0.11
C TRP A 597 -12.33 9.77 1.14
N GLY A 598 -11.20 9.64 1.85
CA GLY A 598 -11.21 8.99 3.16
C GLY A 598 -12.19 9.69 4.09
N TYR A 599 -12.97 8.95 4.87
CA TYR A 599 -14.12 9.51 5.58
C TYR A 599 -13.76 10.27 6.86
N GLY A 600 -12.49 10.34 7.21
CA GLY A 600 -11.96 11.26 8.24
C GLY A 600 -12.09 10.75 9.67
N THR A 601 -12.35 9.46 9.87
CA THR A 601 -12.42 8.87 11.23
C THR A 601 -11.07 9.00 11.96
N ARG A 602 -9.95 8.68 11.29
CA ARG A 602 -8.60 8.79 11.86
C ARG A 602 -8.19 10.24 12.09
N SER A 603 -8.39 11.12 11.10
CA SER A 603 -8.03 12.54 11.21
C SER A 603 -8.76 13.21 12.36
N GLN A 604 -10.07 12.95 12.49
CA GLN A 604 -10.86 13.50 13.59
C GLN A 604 -10.37 12.98 14.94
N ARG A 605 -10.05 11.68 15.06
CA ARG A 605 -9.49 11.10 16.28
C ARG A 605 -8.16 11.75 16.68
N ILE A 606 -7.25 11.97 15.74
CA ILE A 606 -5.97 12.66 16.00
C ILE A 606 -6.23 14.10 16.45
N ALA A 607 -7.11 14.83 15.76
CA ALA A 607 -7.47 16.19 16.14
C ALA A 607 -8.08 16.25 17.55
N ASP A 608 -8.95 15.31 17.92
CA ASP A 608 -9.55 15.21 19.25
C ASP A 608 -8.50 14.91 20.34
N LEU A 609 -7.52 14.05 20.05
CA LEU A 609 -6.41 13.74 20.97
C LEU A 609 -5.51 14.96 21.21
N ILE A 610 -5.17 15.69 20.14
CA ILE A 610 -4.43 16.95 20.23
C ILE A 610 -5.23 17.95 21.08
N LYS A 611 -6.49 18.20 20.69
CA LYS A 611 -7.40 19.14 21.35
C LYS A 611 -7.59 18.86 22.83
N THR A 612 -7.85 17.60 23.19
CA THR A 612 -8.01 17.17 24.59
C THR A 612 -6.81 17.58 25.45
N LYS A 613 -5.61 17.54 24.88
CA LYS A 613 -4.38 17.87 25.59
C LYS A 613 -4.15 19.38 25.68
N ILE A 614 -4.32 20.13 24.59
CA ILE A 614 -4.08 21.58 24.55
C ILE A 614 -5.18 22.38 25.27
N ASP A 615 -6.45 21.99 25.15
CA ASP A 615 -7.57 22.67 25.83
C ASP A 615 -7.47 22.52 27.36
N GLY A 616 -6.85 21.44 27.84
CA GLY A 616 -6.51 21.23 29.24
C GLY A 616 -5.32 22.06 29.74
N GLY A 617 -4.75 22.95 28.92
CA GLY A 617 -3.52 23.70 29.20
C GLY A 617 -2.24 22.86 29.16
N GLY A 618 -2.33 21.63 28.64
CA GLY A 618 -1.19 20.74 28.46
C GLY A 618 -0.35 21.12 27.25
N LYS A 619 0.91 20.65 27.23
CA LYS A 619 1.82 20.77 26.09
C LYS A 619 2.16 19.38 25.54
N ILE A 620 2.30 19.28 24.23
CA ILE A 620 2.56 18.04 23.50
C ILE A 620 4.06 17.75 23.46
N SER A 621 4.44 16.51 23.78
CA SER A 621 5.81 16.01 23.73
C SER A 621 6.02 15.04 22.57
N THR A 622 7.29 14.75 22.27
CA THR A 622 7.66 13.70 21.30
C THR A 622 7.05 12.33 21.66
N ASP A 623 6.93 12.00 22.95
CA ASP A 623 6.31 10.74 23.36
C ASP A 623 4.78 10.78 23.21
N ASP A 624 4.14 11.94 23.41
CA ASP A 624 2.70 12.07 23.15
C ASP A 624 2.38 11.84 21.67
N MET A 625 3.19 12.38 20.76
CA MET A 625 3.06 12.11 19.32
C MET A 625 3.14 10.60 19.04
N ARG A 626 4.14 9.92 19.62
CA ARG A 626 4.29 8.47 19.49
C ARG A 626 3.09 7.71 20.07
N GLN A 627 2.56 8.13 21.22
CA GLN A 627 1.39 7.50 21.83
C GLN A 627 0.13 7.68 20.97
N MET A 628 -0.05 8.85 20.34
CA MET A 628 -1.14 9.09 19.40
C MET A 628 -1.05 8.17 18.17
N GLN A 629 0.15 7.90 17.64
CA GLN A 629 0.36 6.89 16.56
C GLN A 629 -0.07 5.46 16.96
N LEU A 630 -0.23 5.20 18.27
CA LEU A 630 -0.60 3.90 18.83
C LEU A 630 -2.05 3.87 19.35
N ASP A 631 -2.85 4.90 19.10
CA ASP A 631 -4.26 4.92 19.53
C ASP A 631 -5.08 3.87 18.77
N ASN A 632 -5.61 2.91 19.53
CA ASN A 632 -6.36 1.74 19.05
C ASN A 632 -7.89 1.90 19.21
N SER A 633 -8.40 3.12 19.40
CA SER A 633 -9.83 3.38 19.66
C SER A 633 -10.70 3.07 18.43
N SER A 634 -11.70 2.20 18.57
CA SER A 634 -12.66 1.89 17.51
C SER A 634 -13.91 2.79 17.56
N GLU A 635 -14.03 3.73 16.62
CA GLU A 635 -15.18 4.65 16.56
C GLU A 635 -16.48 3.95 16.17
N ILE A 636 -16.42 2.91 15.34
CA ILE A 636 -17.59 2.11 14.99
C ILE A 636 -18.08 1.27 16.17
N ALA A 637 -17.17 0.81 17.04
CA ALA A 637 -17.55 0.07 18.24
C ALA A 637 -18.35 0.94 19.21
N LYS A 638 -17.93 2.21 19.41
CA LYS A 638 -18.68 3.18 20.23
C LYS A 638 -20.12 3.36 19.74
N LEU A 639 -20.35 3.30 18.44
CA LEU A 639 -21.67 3.44 17.83
C LEU A 639 -22.53 2.17 17.98
N ILE A 640 -21.93 0.99 17.75
CA ILE A 640 -22.67 -0.27 17.59
C ILE A 640 -22.84 -1.03 18.91
N VAL A 641 -21.82 -1.06 19.78
CA VAL A 641 -21.85 -1.86 21.02
C VAL A 641 -23.06 -1.55 21.92
N PRO A 642 -23.49 -0.28 22.12
CA PRO A 642 -24.69 0.01 22.91
C PRO A 642 -25.98 -0.60 22.35
N LYS A 643 -26.04 -0.89 21.05
CA LYS A 643 -27.17 -1.58 20.41
C LYS A 643 -27.01 -3.10 20.55
N LEU A 644 -25.80 -3.63 20.38
CA LEU A 644 -25.52 -5.07 20.59
C LEU A 644 -25.85 -5.53 22.01
N LEU A 645 -25.56 -4.71 23.04
CA LEU A 645 -25.82 -5.04 24.44
C LEU A 645 -27.32 -5.06 24.81
N LYS A 646 -28.21 -4.51 23.97
CA LYS A 646 -29.66 -4.53 24.17
C LYS A 646 -30.34 -5.80 23.67
N ILE A 647 -29.61 -6.64 22.92
CA ILE A 647 -30.14 -7.88 22.35
C ILE A 647 -30.07 -8.98 23.40
N ASP A 648 -31.20 -9.61 23.68
CA ASP A 648 -31.28 -10.70 24.66
C ASP A 648 -31.02 -12.06 24.00
N PHE A 649 -30.14 -12.86 24.61
CA PHE A 649 -29.82 -14.20 24.15
C PHE A 649 -30.18 -15.25 25.21
N ALA A 650 -30.96 -16.26 24.81
CA ALA A 650 -31.21 -17.45 25.61
C ALA A 650 -30.02 -18.45 25.57
N ASP A 651 -29.20 -18.39 24.52
CA ASP A 651 -27.98 -19.18 24.40
C ASP A 651 -26.89 -18.62 25.30
N GLN A 652 -26.51 -19.37 26.34
CA GLN A 652 -25.53 -18.96 27.33
C GLN A 652 -24.14 -18.72 26.71
N ASP A 653 -23.74 -19.51 25.71
CA ASP A 653 -22.44 -19.36 25.04
C ASP A 653 -22.35 -18.05 24.26
N VAL A 654 -23.47 -17.58 23.68
CA VAL A 654 -23.55 -16.27 23.00
C VAL A 654 -23.65 -15.14 24.01
N ARG A 655 -24.43 -15.32 25.09
CA ARG A 655 -24.55 -14.31 26.15
C ARG A 655 -23.21 -14.05 26.85
N ASP A 656 -22.43 -15.09 27.12
CA ASP A 656 -21.11 -14.92 27.74
C ASP A 656 -20.12 -14.21 26.81
N ALA A 657 -20.22 -14.41 25.50
CA ALA A 657 -19.45 -13.62 24.53
C ALA A 657 -19.91 -12.16 24.46
N GLN A 658 -21.23 -11.91 24.46
CA GLN A 658 -21.78 -10.55 24.56
C GLN A 658 -21.29 -9.80 25.80
N LYS A 659 -21.17 -10.47 26.95
CA LYS A 659 -20.67 -9.87 28.19
C LYS A 659 -19.23 -9.33 28.08
N LEU A 660 -18.41 -9.85 27.15
CA LEU A 660 -17.09 -9.26 26.90
C LEU A 660 -17.17 -7.79 26.48
N LEU A 661 -18.28 -7.37 25.88
CA LEU A 661 -18.49 -5.99 25.44
C LEU A 661 -18.96 -5.08 26.60
N GLU A 662 -19.37 -5.64 27.74
CA GLU A 662 -19.77 -4.87 28.92
C GLU A 662 -18.54 -4.22 29.57
N GLY A 663 -18.49 -2.88 29.60
CA GLY A 663 -17.37 -2.15 30.21
C GLY A 663 -16.08 -2.14 29.39
N TRP A 664 -16.08 -2.70 28.17
CA TRP A 664 -14.98 -2.55 27.23
C TRP A 664 -14.84 -1.07 26.83
N ASP A 665 -13.61 -0.58 26.81
CA ASP A 665 -13.23 0.81 26.48
C ASP A 665 -13.08 1.05 24.97
N TYR A 666 -13.43 0.06 24.15
CA TYR A 666 -13.38 0.09 22.69
C TYR A 666 -11.96 0.10 22.10
N THR A 667 -10.92 -0.20 22.88
CA THR A 667 -9.55 -0.33 22.36
C THR A 667 -9.31 -1.71 21.74
N GLN A 668 -8.60 -1.72 20.62
CA GLN A 668 -8.27 -2.92 19.86
C GLN A 668 -6.89 -3.48 20.21
N ASP A 669 -6.63 -3.71 21.50
CA ASP A 669 -5.37 -4.27 21.96
C ASP A 669 -5.21 -5.76 21.60
N ALA A 670 -3.98 -6.19 21.30
CA ALA A 670 -3.68 -7.53 20.80
C ALA A 670 -4.11 -8.67 21.76
N ASP A 671 -4.21 -8.40 23.05
CA ASP A 671 -4.66 -9.34 24.08
C ASP A 671 -6.16 -9.23 24.40
N SER A 672 -6.89 -8.29 23.78
CA SER A 672 -8.32 -8.07 24.06
C SER A 672 -9.22 -9.15 23.45
N ALA A 673 -9.94 -9.88 24.32
CA ALA A 673 -10.99 -10.80 23.92
C ALA A 673 -12.24 -10.05 23.39
N ALA A 674 -12.56 -8.90 23.99
CA ALA A 674 -13.67 -8.04 23.59
C ALA A 674 -13.48 -7.51 22.16
N ALA A 675 -12.28 -7.05 21.81
CA ALA A 675 -11.94 -6.62 20.46
C ALA A 675 -12.05 -7.78 19.45
N ALA A 676 -11.60 -8.98 19.81
CA ALA A 676 -11.77 -10.16 18.96
C ALA A 676 -13.25 -10.46 18.67
N TYR A 677 -14.10 -10.44 19.70
CA TYR A 677 -15.54 -10.69 19.55
C TYR A 677 -16.25 -9.56 18.79
N PHE A 678 -15.89 -8.31 19.05
CA PHE A 678 -16.43 -7.17 18.33
C PHE A 678 -16.09 -7.24 16.84
N ASN A 679 -14.83 -7.44 16.46
CA ASN A 679 -14.43 -7.50 15.06
C ASN A 679 -15.04 -8.70 14.32
N ALA A 680 -15.18 -9.85 15.01
CA ALA A 680 -15.94 -10.98 14.47
C ALA A 680 -17.42 -10.65 14.27
N THR A 681 -18.02 -9.87 15.16
CA THR A 681 -19.40 -9.40 15.00
C THR A 681 -19.51 -8.38 13.87
N TRP A 682 -18.61 -7.40 13.81
CA TRP A 682 -18.54 -6.37 12.78
C TRP A 682 -18.49 -6.96 11.37
N ARG A 683 -17.55 -7.89 11.12
CA ARG A 683 -17.48 -8.52 9.80
C ARG A 683 -18.73 -9.32 9.45
N ASN A 684 -19.38 -9.97 10.42
CA ASN A 684 -20.58 -10.76 10.16
C ASN A 684 -21.80 -9.85 9.94
N ILE A 685 -21.88 -8.69 10.59
CA ILE A 685 -22.87 -7.65 10.26
C ILE A 685 -22.73 -7.27 8.78
N LEU A 686 -21.52 -6.93 8.33
CA LEU A 686 -21.28 -6.50 6.96
C LEU A 686 -21.59 -7.61 5.93
N LYS A 687 -21.12 -8.83 6.19
CA LYS A 687 -21.35 -9.97 5.30
C LYS A 687 -22.84 -10.33 5.17
N LEU A 688 -23.60 -10.22 6.26
CA LEU A 688 -25.05 -10.49 6.25
C LEU A 688 -25.83 -9.35 5.58
N ALA A 689 -25.45 -8.10 5.85
CA ALA A 689 -26.17 -6.93 5.34
C ALA A 689 -25.90 -6.70 3.84
N PHE A 690 -24.67 -6.91 3.37
CA PHE A 690 -24.26 -6.53 2.01
C PHE A 690 -23.76 -7.69 1.17
N GLY A 691 -23.10 -8.67 1.78
CA GLY A 691 -22.32 -9.68 1.07
C GLY A 691 -23.10 -10.50 0.02
N ASN A 692 -24.35 -10.90 0.28
CA ASN A 692 -25.15 -11.65 -0.71
C ASN A 692 -25.80 -10.77 -1.78
N LYS A 693 -25.76 -9.44 -1.61
CA LYS A 693 -26.34 -8.45 -2.54
C LYS A 693 -25.28 -7.96 -3.53
N LEU A 694 -24.00 -8.02 -3.15
CA LEU A 694 -22.88 -7.66 -4.01
C LEU A 694 -22.67 -8.67 -5.17
N PRO A 695 -22.25 -8.20 -6.35
CA PRO A 695 -21.89 -9.05 -7.47
C PRO A 695 -20.70 -9.95 -7.14
N LYS A 696 -20.63 -11.12 -7.80
CA LYS A 696 -19.56 -12.10 -7.55
C LYS A 696 -18.16 -11.54 -7.81
N GLU A 697 -18.05 -10.56 -8.69
CA GLU A 697 -16.81 -9.86 -9.01
C GLU A 697 -16.22 -9.11 -7.81
N LEU A 698 -17.04 -8.72 -6.82
CA LEU A 698 -16.58 -8.04 -5.60
C LEU A 698 -16.50 -8.96 -4.37
N ARG A 699 -16.83 -10.24 -4.54
CA ARG A 699 -16.85 -11.22 -3.43
C ARG A 699 -15.60 -12.07 -3.45
N VAL A 700 -15.17 -12.50 -2.27
CA VAL A 700 -13.96 -13.33 -2.08
C VAL A 700 -13.99 -14.56 -2.99
N THR A 701 -12.86 -14.85 -3.64
CA THR A 701 -12.67 -16.01 -4.51
C THR A 701 -13.11 -17.30 -3.84
N GLY A 702 -13.97 -18.06 -4.53
CA GLY A 702 -14.52 -19.32 -4.01
C GLY A 702 -15.68 -19.18 -3.02
N GLN A 703 -16.07 -17.97 -2.61
CA GLN A 703 -17.27 -17.74 -1.80
C GLN A 703 -18.52 -17.94 -2.65
N CYS A 704 -19.08 -19.15 -2.63
CA CYS A 704 -20.27 -19.48 -3.41
C CYS A 704 -21.55 -19.23 -2.62
N LEU A 705 -22.40 -18.34 -3.13
CA LEU A 705 -23.69 -17.99 -2.54
C LEU A 705 -24.84 -18.31 -3.51
N TRP A 706 -26.00 -18.66 -2.95
CA TRP A 706 -27.25 -18.70 -3.70
C TRP A 706 -27.85 -17.31 -3.70
N VAL A 707 -27.93 -16.70 -4.88
CA VAL A 707 -28.36 -15.32 -5.08
C VAL A 707 -29.46 -15.26 -6.12
N ASP A 708 -30.26 -14.20 -6.08
CA ASP A 708 -31.30 -13.99 -7.08
C ASP A 708 -30.67 -13.70 -8.45
N ARG A 709 -31.31 -14.19 -9.52
CA ARG A 709 -30.82 -14.06 -10.90
C ARG A 709 -30.95 -12.60 -11.36
N VAL A 710 -29.91 -12.08 -12.01
CA VAL A 710 -29.84 -10.70 -12.52
C VAL A 710 -30.74 -10.48 -13.74
N ASP A 711 -30.98 -11.54 -14.52
CA ASP A 711 -31.71 -11.46 -15.79
C ASP A 711 -33.10 -12.08 -15.61
N THR A 712 -34.14 -11.24 -15.57
CA THR A 712 -35.53 -11.63 -15.25
C THR A 712 -36.40 -11.83 -16.48
N THR A 713 -35.84 -12.09 -17.66
CA THR A 713 -36.63 -12.33 -18.89
C THR A 713 -37.35 -13.70 -18.93
N GLY A 714 -37.45 -14.40 -17.80
CA GLY A 714 -38.16 -15.68 -17.64
C GLY A 714 -39.53 -15.53 -16.97
N PRO A 715 -40.37 -16.58 -16.97
CA PRO A 715 -41.66 -16.56 -16.27
C PRO A 715 -41.49 -16.25 -14.78
N ALA A 716 -42.37 -15.41 -14.22
CA ALA A 716 -42.32 -14.95 -12.82
C ALA A 716 -42.49 -16.06 -11.76
N ASP A 717 -42.77 -17.29 -12.19
CA ASP A 717 -43.22 -18.40 -11.35
C ASP A 717 -42.09 -19.40 -11.01
N GLU A 718 -40.86 -19.20 -11.52
CA GLU A 718 -39.71 -20.04 -11.16
C GLU A 718 -38.79 -19.33 -10.16
N ASP A 719 -38.68 -19.90 -8.96
CA ASP A 719 -37.73 -19.53 -7.90
C ASP A 719 -36.30 -19.86 -8.37
N GLN A 720 -35.75 -19.07 -9.29
CA GLN A 720 -34.47 -19.34 -9.94
C GLN A 720 -33.30 -18.64 -9.24
N ARG A 721 -33.06 -18.98 -7.97
CA ARG A 721 -31.77 -18.65 -7.35
C ARG A 721 -30.63 -19.36 -8.08
N VAL A 722 -29.58 -18.63 -8.40
CA VAL A 722 -28.37 -19.16 -9.04
C VAL A 722 -27.23 -19.22 -8.04
N ARG A 723 -26.37 -20.24 -8.18
CA ARG A 723 -25.16 -20.35 -7.36
C ARG A 723 -24.03 -19.60 -8.04
N GLU A 724 -23.54 -18.55 -7.41
CA GLU A 724 -22.43 -17.73 -7.90
C GLU A 724 -21.28 -17.71 -6.91
N CYS A 725 -20.07 -17.99 -7.39
CA CYS A 725 -18.84 -17.96 -6.60
C CYS A 725 -18.08 -16.66 -6.84
N GLY A 726 -17.60 -16.06 -5.74
CA GLY A 726 -16.79 -14.85 -5.78
C GLY A 726 -15.52 -15.01 -6.60
N GLN A 727 -14.96 -13.88 -7.04
CA GLN A 727 -13.83 -13.78 -7.98
C GLN A 727 -12.74 -12.80 -7.53
N ARG A 728 -12.93 -12.06 -6.43
CA ARG A 728 -11.96 -11.08 -5.92
C ARG A 728 -11.07 -11.69 -4.87
N ASP A 729 -9.80 -11.30 -4.86
CA ASP A 729 -8.90 -11.65 -3.78
C ASP A 729 -9.36 -11.16 -2.42
N ALA A 730 -8.94 -11.90 -1.39
CA ALA A 730 -9.50 -11.77 -0.05
C ALA A 730 -9.24 -10.38 0.57
N ASP A 731 -8.11 -9.77 0.27
CA ASP A 731 -7.70 -8.45 0.76
C ASP A 731 -8.36 -7.28 0.00
N GLN A 732 -8.88 -7.51 -1.21
CA GLN A 732 -9.57 -6.52 -2.05
C GLN A 732 -11.10 -6.69 -2.09
N ALA A 733 -11.63 -7.76 -1.52
CA ALA A 733 -13.06 -8.06 -1.57
C ALA A 733 -13.89 -7.09 -0.72
N GLN A 734 -15.13 -6.87 -1.17
CA GLN A 734 -16.12 -6.04 -0.48
C GLN A 734 -17.17 -6.90 0.25
N PRO A 735 -17.71 -6.42 1.39
CA PRO A 735 -17.33 -5.22 2.15
C PRO A 735 -16.00 -5.40 2.91
N ASP A 736 -15.06 -4.46 2.77
CA ASP A 736 -13.75 -4.46 3.45
C ASP A 736 -13.84 -4.14 4.95
N GLY A 737 -14.81 -3.34 5.36
CA GLY A 737 -15.05 -2.97 6.76
C GLY A 737 -14.47 -1.63 7.22
N GLY A 738 -13.90 -0.86 6.28
CA GLY A 738 -13.23 0.40 6.54
C GLY A 738 -14.13 1.57 6.91
N ASP A 739 -13.56 2.77 6.95
CA ASP A 739 -14.27 3.98 7.35
C ASP A 739 -15.45 4.34 6.42
N ARG A 740 -15.39 3.96 5.14
CA ARG A 740 -16.55 3.98 4.23
C ARG A 740 -17.72 3.20 4.80
N TRP A 741 -17.50 1.96 5.24
CA TRP A 741 -18.56 1.13 5.83
C TRP A 741 -19.02 1.65 7.19
N PHE A 742 -18.19 2.41 7.90
CA PHE A 742 -18.64 3.11 9.11
C PHE A 742 -19.70 4.13 8.75
N GLU A 743 -19.52 4.90 7.67
CA GLU A 743 -20.53 5.84 7.19
C GLU A 743 -21.78 5.17 6.60
N VAL A 744 -21.59 4.12 5.79
CA VAL A 744 -22.72 3.34 5.25
C VAL A 744 -23.60 2.87 6.39
N ILE A 745 -23.02 2.21 7.40
CA ILE A 745 -23.76 1.73 8.57
C ILE A 745 -24.35 2.89 9.36
N ARG A 746 -23.61 3.97 9.62
CA ARG A 746 -24.12 5.12 10.39
C ARG A 746 -25.36 5.74 9.77
N LYS A 747 -25.48 5.77 8.43
CA LYS A 747 -26.67 6.28 7.74
C LYS A 747 -27.92 5.42 7.93
N ILE A 748 -27.77 4.12 8.10
CA ILE A 748 -28.90 3.17 8.16
C ILE A 748 -29.14 2.59 9.56
N ILE A 749 -28.24 2.80 10.52
CA ILE A 749 -28.28 2.11 11.82
C ILE A 749 -29.51 2.46 12.67
N ASP A 750 -30.13 3.62 12.49
CA ASP A 750 -31.31 4.01 13.27
C ASP A 750 -32.64 3.60 12.60
N ASP A 751 -32.60 3.25 11.31
CA ASP A 751 -33.73 2.68 10.58
C ASP A 751 -33.71 1.15 10.75
N GLN A 752 -34.51 0.64 11.70
CA GLN A 752 -34.57 -0.79 11.99
C GLN A 752 -35.10 -1.63 10.83
N GLY A 753 -35.94 -1.05 9.96
CA GLY A 753 -36.60 -1.73 8.85
C GLY A 753 -35.92 -1.50 7.50
N ASN A 754 -34.70 -0.95 7.50
CA ASN A 754 -33.97 -0.67 6.28
C ASN A 754 -33.73 -1.95 5.45
N ASP A 755 -33.91 -1.88 4.14
CA ASP A 755 -33.81 -3.03 3.22
C ASP A 755 -32.44 -3.73 3.26
N TRP A 756 -31.38 -3.01 3.64
CA TRP A 756 -30.03 -3.58 3.80
C TRP A 756 -29.95 -4.59 4.95
N TRP A 757 -30.85 -4.55 5.93
CA TRP A 757 -30.89 -5.51 7.05
C TRP A 757 -31.50 -6.87 6.71
N SER A 758 -32.00 -7.03 5.48
CA SER A 758 -32.55 -8.30 5.03
C SER A 758 -31.44 -9.34 4.79
N ALA A 759 -31.53 -10.51 5.40
CA ALA A 759 -30.64 -11.63 5.11
C ALA A 759 -31.42 -12.93 4.91
N PRO A 760 -31.07 -13.76 3.91
CA PRO A 760 -31.83 -14.95 3.57
C PRO A 760 -31.73 -16.02 4.68
N ARG A 761 -32.78 -16.85 4.77
CA ARG A 761 -32.81 -18.04 5.62
C ARG A 761 -31.67 -19.00 5.26
N THR A 762 -31.05 -19.60 6.27
CA THR A 762 -30.09 -20.70 6.09
C THR A 762 -30.67 -22.01 6.63
N ARG A 763 -29.88 -23.09 6.60
CA ARG A 763 -30.25 -24.34 7.25
C ARG A 763 -30.44 -24.18 8.77
N LEU A 764 -29.67 -23.29 9.40
CA LEU A 764 -29.57 -23.17 10.85
C LEU A 764 -30.27 -21.92 11.40
N ASP A 765 -30.53 -20.91 10.56
CA ASP A 765 -31.03 -19.61 10.98
C ASP A 765 -32.22 -19.17 10.12
N LYS A 766 -33.13 -18.41 10.73
CA LYS A 766 -34.25 -17.77 10.04
C LYS A 766 -33.75 -16.65 9.13
N ALA A 767 -34.61 -16.22 8.21
CA ALA A 767 -34.38 -14.94 7.54
C ALA A 767 -34.43 -13.81 8.58
N THR A 768 -33.74 -12.71 8.29
CA THR A 768 -33.79 -11.49 9.09
C THR A 768 -34.38 -10.40 8.24
N ASP A 769 -35.25 -9.57 8.81
CA ASP A 769 -35.88 -8.44 8.12
C ASP A 769 -35.68 -7.12 8.88
N THR A 770 -35.02 -7.18 10.05
CA THR A 770 -34.70 -6.01 10.86
C THR A 770 -33.24 -5.98 11.30
N ARG A 771 -32.74 -4.78 11.64
CA ARG A 771 -31.39 -4.58 12.19
C ARG A 771 -31.10 -5.51 13.37
N ASP A 772 -32.00 -5.59 14.34
CA ASP A 772 -31.75 -6.30 15.59
C ASP A 772 -31.73 -7.83 15.38
N GLU A 773 -32.56 -8.34 14.47
CA GLU A 773 -32.49 -9.75 14.04
C GLU A 773 -31.16 -10.07 13.34
N LEU A 774 -30.71 -9.18 12.44
CA LEU A 774 -29.43 -9.35 11.75
C LEU A 774 -28.25 -9.27 12.72
N PHE A 775 -28.25 -8.31 13.65
CA PHE A 775 -27.21 -8.17 14.66
C PHE A 775 -27.20 -9.38 15.59
N ALA A 776 -28.36 -9.88 16.01
CA ALA A 776 -28.46 -11.09 16.83
C ALA A 776 -27.83 -12.30 16.12
N ARG A 777 -28.11 -12.44 14.82
CA ARG A 777 -27.49 -13.49 13.99
C ARG A 777 -25.99 -13.29 13.83
N ALA A 778 -25.52 -12.07 13.57
CA ALA A 778 -24.10 -11.76 13.44
C ALA A 778 -23.31 -12.09 14.72
N MET A 779 -23.88 -11.81 15.89
CA MET A 779 -23.27 -12.12 17.19
C MET A 779 -23.15 -13.63 17.45
N LYS A 780 -24.13 -14.41 17.01
CA LYS A 780 -24.10 -15.88 17.07
C LYS A 780 -23.06 -16.44 16.09
N ASP A 781 -23.04 -15.94 14.85
CA ASP A 781 -22.07 -16.32 13.83
C ASP A 781 -20.63 -16.01 14.30
N ALA A 782 -20.42 -14.83 14.90
CA ALA A 782 -19.16 -14.44 15.52
C ALA A 782 -18.72 -15.40 16.64
N ARG A 783 -19.63 -15.79 17.53
CA ARG A 783 -19.34 -16.76 18.61
C ARG A 783 -18.87 -18.10 18.03
N TRP A 784 -19.56 -18.61 17.01
CA TRP A 784 -19.19 -19.87 16.37
C TRP A 784 -17.88 -19.76 15.61
N GLU A 785 -17.67 -18.66 14.90
CA GLU A 785 -16.43 -18.41 14.15
C GLU A 785 -15.21 -18.37 15.08
N LEU A 786 -15.31 -17.65 16.20
CA LEU A 786 -14.23 -17.59 17.18
C LEU A 786 -14.03 -18.91 17.91
N THR A 787 -15.09 -19.69 18.15
CA THR A 787 -14.96 -21.06 18.65
C THR A 787 -14.10 -21.91 17.75
N ALA A 788 -14.33 -21.84 16.44
CA ALA A 788 -13.58 -22.60 15.44
C ALA A 788 -12.12 -22.14 15.30
N LYS A 789 -11.86 -20.82 15.42
CA LYS A 789 -10.53 -20.24 15.20
C LYS A 789 -9.65 -20.19 16.46
N LEU A 790 -10.23 -19.90 17.62
CA LEU A 790 -9.50 -19.62 18.86
C LEU A 790 -9.72 -20.67 19.95
N GLY A 791 -10.82 -21.42 19.89
CA GLY A 791 -11.22 -22.43 20.86
C GLY A 791 -12.55 -22.10 21.53
N LYS A 792 -13.19 -23.11 22.15
CA LYS A 792 -14.48 -22.94 22.85
C LYS A 792 -14.38 -22.02 24.07
N ASP A 793 -13.24 -22.11 24.77
CA ASP A 793 -12.94 -21.35 25.97
C ASP A 793 -12.63 -19.89 25.64
N ILE A 794 -13.48 -19.00 26.15
CA ILE A 794 -13.45 -17.57 25.87
C ILE A 794 -12.25 -16.87 26.50
N ASP A 795 -11.71 -17.41 27.59
CA ASP A 795 -10.53 -16.87 28.28
C ASP A 795 -9.26 -16.99 27.44
N THR A 796 -9.30 -17.83 26.39
CA THR A 796 -8.19 -17.97 25.44
C THR A 796 -8.26 -16.97 24.28
N TRP A 797 -9.37 -16.25 24.14
CA TRP A 797 -9.59 -15.35 23.01
C TRP A 797 -8.73 -14.11 23.13
N SER A 798 -8.16 -13.67 22.01
CA SER A 798 -7.38 -12.45 21.95
C SER A 798 -7.35 -11.95 20.51
N TRP A 799 -7.43 -10.63 20.33
CA TRP A 799 -7.47 -10.01 19.00
C TRP A 799 -6.26 -10.40 18.16
N GLY A 800 -5.05 -10.26 18.72
CA GLY A 800 -3.79 -10.58 18.06
C GLY A 800 -3.59 -12.06 17.72
N ARG A 801 -4.40 -12.98 18.26
CA ARG A 801 -4.40 -14.38 17.76
C ARG A 801 -5.09 -14.50 16.41
N LEU A 802 -5.99 -13.60 16.05
CA LEU A 802 -6.62 -13.47 14.73
C LEU A 802 -5.83 -12.51 13.85
N HIS A 803 -5.47 -11.35 14.43
CA HIS A 803 -4.85 -10.21 13.77
C HIS A 803 -3.33 -10.34 13.76
N ARG A 804 -2.83 -10.98 12.71
CA ARG A 804 -1.42 -11.37 12.59
C ARG A 804 -0.75 -10.76 11.37
N LEU A 805 0.45 -10.24 11.59
CA LEU A 805 1.35 -9.75 10.57
C LEU A 805 2.33 -10.85 10.17
N PHE A 806 2.42 -11.08 8.86
CA PHE A 806 3.48 -11.85 8.24
C PHE A 806 4.27 -10.93 7.32
N LEU A 807 5.59 -10.92 7.47
CA LEU A 807 6.48 -10.19 6.58
C LEU A 807 6.98 -11.16 5.52
N LYS A 808 6.58 -10.93 4.27
CA LYS A 808 6.90 -11.79 3.14
C LYS A 808 7.89 -11.12 2.21
N ASN A 809 8.83 -11.88 1.68
CA ASN A 809 9.62 -11.45 0.53
C ASN A 809 8.74 -11.46 -0.72
N GLN A 810 8.73 -10.36 -1.46
CA GLN A 810 7.71 -10.05 -2.47
C GLN A 810 7.89 -10.81 -3.81
N THR A 811 8.90 -11.68 -3.90
CA THR A 811 9.14 -12.51 -5.09
C THR A 811 9.17 -13.98 -4.71
N LEU A 812 10.32 -14.48 -4.26
CA LEU A 812 10.52 -15.89 -3.90
C LEU A 812 9.83 -16.25 -2.57
N GLY A 813 9.43 -15.25 -1.78
CA GLY A 813 8.65 -15.43 -0.57
C GLY A 813 7.16 -15.63 -0.79
N THR A 814 6.62 -15.25 -1.96
CA THR A 814 5.21 -15.42 -2.34
C THR A 814 5.04 -16.56 -3.34
N GLU A 815 5.84 -16.55 -4.41
CA GLU A 815 5.73 -17.49 -5.54
C GLU A 815 6.80 -18.60 -5.54
N GLY A 816 7.84 -18.45 -4.71
CA GLY A 816 8.92 -19.43 -4.66
C GLY A 816 8.50 -20.76 -4.02
N PRO A 817 9.28 -21.84 -4.21
CA PRO A 817 9.10 -23.10 -3.49
C PRO A 817 9.02 -22.89 -1.97
N GLY A 818 8.17 -23.67 -1.28
CA GLY A 818 7.90 -23.48 0.16
C GLY A 818 9.13 -23.47 1.07
N ALA A 819 10.23 -24.14 0.69
CA ALA A 819 11.50 -24.05 1.41
C ALA A 819 12.12 -22.64 1.34
N LEU A 820 12.06 -21.97 0.19
CA LEU A 820 12.52 -20.59 0.03
C LEU A 820 11.59 -19.61 0.75
N GLN A 821 10.27 -19.81 0.68
CA GLN A 821 9.32 -19.00 1.46
C GLN A 821 9.63 -19.07 2.96
N TYR A 822 9.93 -20.26 3.48
CA TYR A 822 10.33 -20.44 4.88
C TYR A 822 11.65 -19.73 5.22
N MET A 823 12.62 -19.75 4.30
CA MET A 823 13.93 -19.11 4.50
C MET A 823 13.85 -17.58 4.49
N LEU A 824 13.01 -17.00 3.62
CA LEU A 824 12.92 -15.56 3.39
C LEU A 824 11.88 -14.88 4.30
N ASN A 825 10.73 -15.49 4.52
CA ASN A 825 9.63 -14.85 5.25
C ASN A 825 9.81 -14.91 6.77
N ARG A 826 9.16 -13.98 7.49
CA ARG A 826 9.20 -13.89 8.96
C ARG A 826 7.81 -13.69 9.56
N GLY A 827 7.70 -14.00 10.85
CA GLY A 827 6.47 -13.90 11.64
C GLY A 827 5.87 -15.26 12.02
N PRO A 828 4.62 -15.29 12.53
CA PRO A 828 3.72 -14.15 12.68
C PRO A 828 3.99 -13.30 13.94
N TRP A 829 3.69 -12.00 13.84
CA TRP A 829 3.51 -11.11 15.00
C TRP A 829 2.04 -10.85 15.27
N LYS A 830 1.69 -10.70 16.55
CA LYS A 830 0.33 -10.38 17.00
C LYS A 830 0.20 -8.87 17.13
N LEU A 831 -0.74 -8.25 16.44
CA LEU A 831 -0.87 -6.79 16.42
C LEU A 831 -2.10 -6.28 17.18
N SER A 832 -1.96 -5.10 17.76
CA SER A 832 -3.07 -4.22 18.16
C SER A 832 -3.42 -3.28 17.01
N GLY A 833 -4.60 -2.68 17.07
CA GLY A 833 -5.09 -1.72 16.07
C GLY A 833 -6.19 -2.33 15.21
N GLY A 834 -6.55 -1.60 14.14
CA GLY A 834 -7.56 -2.01 13.18
C GLY A 834 -7.58 -1.09 11.97
N GLU A 835 -8.58 -1.26 11.12
CA GLU A 835 -8.65 -0.65 9.80
C GLU A 835 -8.75 0.88 9.82
N ALA A 836 -9.63 1.43 10.66
CA ALA A 836 -9.90 2.86 10.77
C ALA A 836 -9.49 3.45 12.13
N THR A 837 -8.58 2.79 12.87
CA THR A 837 -7.93 3.34 14.07
C THR A 837 -6.72 4.18 13.70
N VAL A 838 -6.23 5.05 14.58
CA VAL A 838 -5.00 5.83 14.28
C VAL A 838 -3.81 4.90 14.07
N ASN A 839 -3.64 3.91 14.95
CA ASN A 839 -2.72 2.79 14.73
C ASN A 839 -3.29 1.83 13.68
N ALA A 840 -3.17 2.19 12.40
CA ALA A 840 -3.89 1.52 11.33
C ALA A 840 -3.22 0.20 10.90
N THR A 841 -3.48 -0.86 11.64
CA THR A 841 -3.16 -2.24 11.24
C THR A 841 -4.39 -2.83 10.55
N GLY A 842 -4.45 -2.66 9.22
CA GLY A 842 -5.60 -3.00 8.40
C GLY A 842 -5.81 -4.49 8.20
N TRP A 843 -7.07 -4.88 8.06
CA TRP A 843 -7.53 -6.24 7.74
C TRP A 843 -8.82 -6.11 6.92
N ASN A 844 -9.18 -7.12 6.13
CA ASN A 844 -10.38 -7.08 5.29
C ASN A 844 -11.50 -7.94 5.91
N ALA A 845 -12.65 -7.35 6.23
CA ALA A 845 -13.79 -8.02 6.84
C ALA A 845 -14.36 -9.16 5.98
N ALA A 846 -14.39 -9.00 4.66
CA ALA A 846 -14.75 -10.06 3.72
C ALA A 846 -13.69 -11.19 3.71
N GLY A 847 -12.41 -10.83 3.58
CA GLY A 847 -11.29 -11.76 3.43
C GLY A 847 -10.86 -12.53 4.68
N GLY A 848 -10.88 -11.89 5.85
CA GLY A 848 -10.42 -12.45 7.12
C GLY A 848 -9.54 -11.51 7.93
N TYR A 849 -9.10 -11.97 9.10
CA TYR A 849 -8.43 -11.12 10.09
C TYR A 849 -6.93 -10.88 9.85
N GLY A 850 -6.37 -11.43 8.77
CA GLY A 850 -4.96 -11.24 8.44
C GLY A 850 -4.65 -9.77 8.21
N VAL A 851 -3.49 -9.32 8.68
CA VAL A 851 -3.06 -7.93 8.48
C VAL A 851 -2.63 -7.76 7.02
N VAL A 852 -3.21 -6.79 6.32
CA VAL A 852 -2.97 -6.54 4.88
C VAL A 852 -2.30 -5.20 4.60
N TRP A 853 -2.41 -4.22 5.51
CA TRP A 853 -1.58 -3.01 5.51
C TRP A 853 -1.25 -2.57 6.93
N VAL A 854 -0.15 -1.84 7.09
CA VAL A 854 0.38 -1.39 8.39
C VAL A 854 1.08 -0.05 8.25
N PRO A 855 1.32 0.70 9.34
CA PRO A 855 2.24 1.84 9.30
C PRO A 855 3.66 1.36 8.95
N SER A 856 4.04 1.53 7.69
CA SER A 856 5.25 0.96 7.08
C SER A 856 6.55 1.58 7.61
N MET A 857 6.43 2.79 8.15
CA MET A 857 7.42 3.44 8.99
C MET A 857 6.70 4.37 9.99
N ARG A 858 7.40 4.85 11.00
CA ARG A 858 6.91 5.95 11.86
C ARG A 858 8.02 6.94 12.14
N MET A 859 7.70 8.21 12.20
CA MET A 859 8.61 9.23 12.73
C MET A 859 7.91 10.27 13.59
N VAL A 860 8.71 10.90 14.45
CA VAL A 860 8.42 12.15 15.14
C VAL A 860 9.67 13.02 15.06
N VAL A 861 9.62 14.10 14.29
CA VAL A 861 10.71 15.07 14.15
C VAL A 861 10.56 16.16 15.21
N ASN A 862 11.66 16.47 15.88
CA ASN A 862 11.74 17.49 16.92
C ASN A 862 12.52 18.71 16.40
N LEU A 863 11.83 19.77 15.98
CA LEU A 863 12.47 20.96 15.38
C LEU A 863 13.19 21.83 16.42
N GLY A 864 13.01 21.55 17.72
CA GLY A 864 13.79 22.19 18.78
C GLY A 864 15.16 21.55 19.01
N ASP A 865 15.33 20.28 18.62
CA ASP A 865 16.58 19.52 18.72
C ASP A 865 16.47 18.27 17.85
N LEU A 866 17.07 18.30 16.66
CA LEU A 866 16.97 17.20 15.69
C LEU A 866 17.54 15.88 16.22
N ASP A 867 18.50 15.89 17.16
CA ASP A 867 19.04 14.68 17.79
C ASP A 867 18.03 14.03 18.77
N LYS A 868 16.96 14.75 19.14
CA LYS A 868 15.82 14.22 19.89
C LYS A 868 14.70 13.68 19.01
N SER A 869 14.83 13.75 17.69
CA SER A 869 13.90 13.11 16.75
C SER A 869 13.90 11.59 16.94
N ARG A 870 12.81 10.96 16.51
CA ARG A 870 12.57 9.52 16.65
C ARG A 870 12.00 8.94 15.37
N TRP A 871 12.40 7.73 15.04
CA TRP A 871 11.99 7.06 13.80
C TRP A 871 12.09 5.53 13.93
N ILE A 872 11.37 4.79 13.10
CA ILE A 872 11.47 3.34 13.01
C ILE A 872 10.94 2.83 11.67
N ASN A 873 11.57 1.80 11.14
CA ASN A 873 11.12 1.08 9.95
C ASN A 873 10.39 -0.23 10.35
N LEU A 874 9.49 -0.72 9.49
CA LEU A 874 8.77 -1.99 9.72
C LEU A 874 9.71 -3.21 9.82
N SER A 875 10.74 -3.24 8.97
CA SER A 875 11.82 -4.23 8.96
C SER A 875 13.16 -3.59 9.34
N GLY A 876 14.29 -4.26 9.10
CA GLY A 876 15.61 -3.65 9.25
C GLY A 876 16.15 -2.96 7.98
N ALA A 877 17.38 -2.45 8.05
CA ALA A 877 18.06 -1.73 6.96
C ALA A 877 18.51 -2.64 5.80
N SER A 878 18.68 -3.93 6.03
CA SER A 878 19.23 -4.88 5.04
C SER A 878 18.13 -5.66 4.31
N GLY A 879 18.35 -5.95 3.03
CA GLY A 879 17.53 -6.86 2.23
C GLY A 879 18.00 -8.31 2.27
N HIS A 880 19.13 -8.59 2.90
CA HIS A 880 19.72 -9.93 2.97
C HIS A 880 19.08 -10.76 4.09
N ALA A 881 18.41 -11.87 3.74
CA ALA A 881 17.52 -12.63 4.64
C ALA A 881 18.12 -13.09 5.99
N TYR A 882 19.44 -13.21 6.09
CA TYR A 882 20.14 -13.66 7.30
C TYR A 882 21.08 -12.60 7.89
N ASN A 883 21.06 -11.39 7.37
CA ASN A 883 21.78 -10.28 7.96
C ASN A 883 21.13 -9.91 9.30
N ALA A 884 21.95 -9.45 10.26
CA ALA A 884 21.47 -9.03 11.57
C ALA A 884 20.40 -7.93 11.47
N HIS A 885 20.47 -7.10 10.44
CA HIS A 885 19.57 -5.97 10.18
C HIS A 885 18.48 -6.28 9.16
N TYR A 886 18.01 -7.53 9.06
CA TYR A 886 16.87 -7.90 8.19
C TYR A 886 15.52 -7.56 8.82
N ILE A 887 15.36 -7.83 10.14
CA ILE A 887 14.11 -7.62 10.91
C ILE A 887 14.35 -7.12 12.35
N ASP A 888 15.53 -6.57 12.64
CA ASP A 888 15.92 -6.16 14.00
C ASP A 888 15.12 -4.98 14.58
N GLN A 889 14.36 -4.27 13.74
CA GLN A 889 13.42 -3.23 14.18
C GLN A 889 11.99 -3.74 14.40
N THR A 890 11.61 -4.88 13.82
CA THR A 890 10.18 -5.31 13.76
C THR A 890 9.58 -5.51 15.15
N ASP A 891 10.28 -6.14 16.09
CA ASP A 891 9.76 -6.34 17.45
C ASP A 891 9.55 -5.02 18.22
N LYS A 892 10.36 -4.00 17.91
CA LYS A 892 10.22 -2.65 18.48
C LYS A 892 9.04 -1.93 17.85
N TRP A 893 8.91 -2.03 16.54
CA TRP A 893 7.79 -1.52 15.77
C TRP A 893 6.45 -2.10 16.25
N VAL A 894 6.38 -3.41 16.52
CA VAL A 894 5.17 -4.07 17.06
C VAL A 894 4.77 -3.51 18.43
N LYS A 895 5.75 -3.13 19.26
CA LYS A 895 5.53 -2.52 20.58
C LYS A 895 5.31 -1.01 20.52
N GLY A 896 5.39 -0.41 19.32
CA GLY A 896 5.33 1.03 19.14
C GLY A 896 6.52 1.79 19.75
N GLU A 897 7.67 1.12 19.92
CA GLU A 897 8.93 1.76 20.29
C GLU A 897 9.52 2.45 19.04
N LEU A 898 10.15 3.62 19.24
CA LEU A 898 10.89 4.31 18.17
C LEU A 898 12.39 4.35 18.49
N LEU A 899 13.22 4.35 17.46
CA LEU A 899 14.67 4.49 17.59
C LEU A 899 15.07 5.97 17.70
N PRO A 900 16.17 6.30 18.40
CA PRO A 900 16.79 7.61 18.30
C PRO A 900 17.18 7.93 16.86
N TRP A 901 16.94 9.17 16.44
CA TRP A 901 17.38 9.68 15.15
C TRP A 901 18.50 10.70 15.39
N ALA A 902 19.74 10.24 15.30
CA ALA A 902 20.90 11.12 15.42
C ALA A 902 21.12 11.87 14.10
N PHE A 903 21.36 13.17 14.17
CA PHE A 903 21.54 14.02 12.99
C PHE A 903 22.85 14.82 13.05
N SER A 904 23.16 15.45 14.18
CA SER A 904 24.42 16.19 14.32
C SER A 904 25.61 15.25 14.18
N GLU A 905 26.73 15.74 13.62
CA GLU A 905 27.94 14.93 13.44
C GLU A 905 28.38 14.26 14.75
N LYS A 906 28.30 15.00 15.86
CA LYS A 906 28.61 14.48 17.19
C LYS A 906 27.67 13.33 17.59
N ALA A 907 26.36 13.50 17.44
CA ALA A 907 25.40 12.47 17.80
C ALA A 907 25.56 11.23 16.91
N VAL A 908 25.82 11.41 15.62
CA VAL A 908 26.10 10.31 14.67
C VAL A 908 27.37 9.57 15.09
N ASP A 909 28.45 10.27 15.44
CA ASP A 909 29.70 9.65 15.89
C ASP A 909 29.51 8.81 17.17
N GLU A 910 28.74 9.29 18.14
CA GLU A 910 28.44 8.55 19.37
C GLU A 910 27.66 7.25 19.11
N LYS A 911 26.79 7.25 18.08
CA LYS A 911 25.97 6.08 17.70
C LYS A 911 26.68 5.15 16.73
N THR A 912 27.70 5.63 16.02
CA THR A 912 28.44 4.85 15.02
C THR A 912 29.05 3.59 15.64
N ARG A 913 28.92 2.47 14.92
CA ARG A 913 29.49 1.16 15.25
C ARG A 913 30.46 0.69 14.18
N ASP A 914 30.13 1.00 12.94
CA ASP A 914 30.88 0.59 11.77
C ASP A 914 31.20 1.83 10.91
N THR A 915 32.42 1.89 10.38
CA THR A 915 32.88 2.98 9.51
C THR A 915 33.58 2.40 8.30
N LEU A 916 33.07 2.76 7.13
CA LEU A 916 33.65 2.45 5.83
C LEU A 916 34.11 3.75 5.16
N LEU A 917 35.36 3.78 4.73
CA LEU A 917 35.92 4.89 3.93
C LEU A 917 35.96 4.50 2.45
N LEU A 918 35.21 5.21 1.61
CA LEU A 918 35.29 5.10 0.16
C LEU A 918 36.32 6.09 -0.37
N LYS A 919 37.31 5.59 -1.12
CA LYS A 919 38.43 6.36 -1.66
C LYS A 919 38.31 6.47 -3.18
N PRO A 920 38.73 7.60 -3.79
CA PRO A 920 38.84 7.74 -5.23
C PRO A 920 39.68 6.67 -5.91
#